data_AF-A0AAE0BDQ8-F1
#
_entry.id   AF-A0AAE0BDQ8-F1
#
_cell.length_a   1.000
_cell.length_b   1.000
_cell.length_c   1.000
_cell.angle_alpha   90.00
_cell.angle_beta   90.00
_cell.angle_gamma   90.00
#
_symmetry.space_group_name_H-M   'P 1'
#
loop_
_entity.id
_entity.type
_entity.pdbx_description
1 polymer ?
#
loop_
_entity_poly.entity_id
_entity_poly.type
_entity_poly.pdbx_seq_one_letter_code
_entity_poly.pdbx_strand_id
1 'polypeptide(L)'
;MFSSVSNTSAQHLIRQLAANDPPDYVQQVGDDLLHVPPELFDHAESIRKSGIYEANSQLLSECLPNIPEKWDRFVSGADSLKMRQLASGAVEEFFVSLFQQISRDSPVGVTLCAWDLFHGHLFVTTDGDLGLLFHAKEFPREFTFSRQNIYPIGHEKAGGELDPRIGTRDSILNMDYSLRNYIWTLRGRAIWLVKPLHAKFPQELLQIGGERFFTIDERCFGEDLGAVNFFSGQICTVPKRTPPESKLLVGEKELLSSLDVDELEDLSRVLSNPATFKARLAKLPQSLCTGDITLRIIQVKEEFEIDIENKVENMKKRNFEEAHSKEALKLCGGNLHRAERLLAVAFSRYRCEDEAQSSQSSWPLDTAHRVLYAIDPTGCDVILALQTLERATGSEATLHPKTDHPQLLSDAIEAACRQRRAEFSQECSARLDRLMDKFAPSHDALKPSSDLARSNTTTPLVEPFAESTQLAGPSALPTPATPCPPREQNAAEAAPPGPAPPRCCTVHSLLHRHAMQQPLLPGEQAVVRRLQQEGEGDAWVVLVGGEAASVMHRDRAGTRAGAYLGGHSSLQQIGRAYAALVPWVGRERIIVMVQLQETLDWLRAATASEAACEAMAGRISLLPALQHRLRATEEDCTQLIADGGADYDGSQVNPAQLLRVLLGEARHTGEKAVPQEGVGALTLIISSHGNAHEAHPASTREDGTLVPARHDEWYCHFPHPSPLEDDHLYNVVSYHGSPAPAPESVQWNQPRHRYRLYSTMLFQAYHRMLARSPARRLVLLYQFCLSGGAAKFMNLPSYRNFFSTQTWPMYVMVTSGDYEPALGAFLSLWLGQLTAALVSGRRLTLQELFTAVEKQYWEEEYPEVASSNRCNPWDDAMTDPKNPRTMGTIARFSGVDVRLQMSMDDVEISELINAKAAHAQARQLSCNAVAPQEKEPCSLPKVH
;
A
#
# COMPACT_ATOMS: atom_id res chain seq x y z
N MET A 1 -43.48 -19.33 17.75
CA MET A 1 -44.04 -18.01 18.13
C MET A 1 -42.95 -16.97 17.94
N PHE A 2 -42.85 -16.37 16.75
CA PHE A 2 -42.10 -15.14 16.54
C PHE A 2 -43.09 -13.98 16.74
N SER A 3 -42.81 -13.11 17.70
CA SER A 3 -43.68 -12.01 18.09
C SER A 3 -43.82 -10.98 16.95
N SER A 4 -45.05 -10.55 16.73
CA SER A 4 -45.56 -9.55 15.78
C SER A 4 -45.02 -8.12 15.96
N VAL A 5 -43.74 -7.97 16.27
CA VAL A 5 -43.11 -6.66 16.45
C VAL A 5 -42.69 -6.11 15.08
N SER A 6 -43.28 -4.96 14.72
CA SER A 6 -42.76 -3.93 13.80
C SER A 6 -43.09 -3.87 12.30
N ASN A 7 -44.15 -4.50 11.78
CA ASN A 7 -44.62 -4.14 10.42
C ASN A 7 -45.15 -2.68 10.34
N THR A 8 -45.48 -2.03 11.47
CA THR A 8 -46.08 -0.68 11.45
C THR A 8 -45.16 0.41 10.90
N SER A 9 -43.86 0.40 11.21
CA SER A 9 -42.95 1.49 10.84
C SER A 9 -42.54 1.43 9.36
N ALA A 10 -42.33 0.23 8.82
CA ALA A 10 -42.06 0.04 7.39
C ALA A 10 -43.28 0.43 6.56
N GLN A 11 -44.48 0.00 6.98
CA GLN A 11 -45.72 0.37 6.30
C GLN A 11 -46.01 1.86 6.40
N HIS A 12 -45.66 2.49 7.53
CA HIS A 12 -45.75 3.94 7.67
C HIS A 12 -44.82 4.66 6.68
N LEU A 13 -43.56 4.24 6.58
CA LEU A 13 -42.61 4.76 5.60
C LEU A 13 -43.17 4.62 4.17
N ILE A 14 -43.62 3.43 3.77
CA ILE A 14 -44.19 3.19 2.44
C ILE A 14 -45.39 4.11 2.15
N ARG A 15 -46.29 4.31 3.13
CA ARG A 15 -47.42 5.24 2.96
C ARG A 15 -46.97 6.69 2.79
N GLN A 16 -45.92 7.12 3.50
CA GLN A 16 -45.36 8.46 3.32
C GLN A 16 -44.76 8.64 1.92
N LEU A 17 -44.06 7.63 1.42
CA LEU A 17 -43.54 7.64 0.04
C LEU A 17 -44.66 7.73 -1.01
N ALA A 18 -45.78 7.03 -0.78
CA ALA A 18 -46.94 7.07 -1.68
C ALA A 18 -47.74 8.38 -1.60
N ALA A 19 -47.70 9.09 -0.47
CA ALA A 19 -48.46 10.31 -0.24
C ALA A 19 -47.83 11.58 -0.86
N ASN A 20 -46.66 11.47 -1.52
CA ASN A 20 -45.84 12.61 -1.96
C ASN A 20 -45.46 13.59 -0.83
N ASP A 21 -45.41 13.10 0.41
CA ASP A 21 -44.88 13.81 1.58
C ASP A 21 -43.73 13.00 2.18
N PRO A 22 -42.62 12.83 1.44
CA PRO A 22 -41.51 12.01 1.89
C PRO A 22 -40.83 12.67 3.10
N PRO A 23 -40.45 11.88 4.13
CA PRO A 23 -39.66 12.38 5.24
C PRO A 23 -38.33 12.99 4.78
N ASP A 24 -37.75 13.89 5.57
CA ASP A 24 -36.46 14.55 5.27
C ASP A 24 -35.26 13.59 5.14
N TYR A 25 -35.39 12.37 5.68
CA TYR A 25 -34.42 11.28 5.51
C TYR A 25 -34.62 10.47 4.23
N VAL A 26 -35.52 10.87 3.34
CA VAL A 26 -35.76 10.24 2.05
C VAL A 26 -35.57 11.24 0.91
N GLN A 27 -35.03 10.77 -0.21
CA GLN A 27 -34.80 11.58 -1.40
C GLN A 27 -35.19 10.79 -2.64
N GLN A 28 -36.00 11.38 -3.53
CA GLN A 28 -36.33 10.75 -4.80
C GLN A 28 -35.07 10.69 -5.70
N VAL A 29 -34.92 9.58 -6.42
CA VAL A 29 -33.81 9.32 -7.34
C VAL A 29 -34.35 9.33 -8.77
N GLY A 30 -33.98 10.37 -9.52
CA GLY A 30 -34.45 10.60 -10.89
C GLY A 30 -35.90 11.11 -10.97
N ASP A 31 -36.20 11.80 -12.08
CA ASP A 31 -37.53 12.35 -12.38
C ASP A 31 -38.34 11.42 -13.32
N ASP A 32 -37.67 10.46 -13.96
CA ASP A 32 -38.28 9.56 -14.93
C ASP A 32 -39.08 8.45 -14.23
N LEU A 33 -40.39 8.40 -14.49
CA LEU A 33 -41.22 7.27 -14.10
C LEU A 33 -40.91 6.07 -14.99
N LEU A 34 -40.47 4.97 -14.38
CA LEU A 34 -40.23 3.72 -15.11
C LEU A 34 -41.52 3.17 -15.69
N HIS A 35 -41.45 2.71 -16.94
CA HIS A 35 -42.54 1.96 -17.54
C HIS A 35 -42.62 0.58 -16.88
N VAL A 36 -43.71 0.34 -16.13
CA VAL A 36 -43.92 -0.92 -15.42
C VAL A 36 -44.71 -1.90 -16.30
N PRO A 37 -44.19 -3.09 -16.58
CA PRO A 37 -44.91 -4.11 -17.34
C PRO A 37 -46.17 -4.61 -16.60
N PRO A 38 -47.29 -4.85 -17.30
CA PRO A 38 -48.52 -5.40 -16.73
C PRO A 38 -48.31 -6.66 -15.89
N GLU A 39 -47.34 -7.50 -16.26
CA GLU A 39 -47.02 -8.76 -15.59
C GLU A 39 -46.60 -8.58 -14.12
N LEU A 40 -46.03 -7.43 -13.74
CA LEU A 40 -45.73 -7.14 -12.34
C LEU A 40 -47.00 -6.82 -11.52
N PHE A 41 -48.01 -6.21 -12.16
CA PHE A 41 -49.33 -6.01 -11.54
C PHE A 41 -50.07 -7.35 -11.39
N ASP A 42 -50.00 -8.19 -12.41
CA ASP A 42 -50.58 -9.54 -12.38
C ASP A 42 -49.88 -10.39 -11.30
N HIS A 43 -48.56 -10.27 -11.15
CA HIS A 43 -47.80 -10.95 -10.11
C HIS A 43 -48.21 -10.47 -8.71
N ALA A 44 -48.33 -9.16 -8.47
CA ALA A 44 -48.82 -8.62 -7.20
C ALA A 44 -50.23 -9.13 -6.86
N GLU A 45 -51.13 -9.16 -7.85
CA GLU A 45 -52.48 -9.73 -7.70
C GLU A 45 -52.47 -11.24 -7.47
N SER A 46 -51.54 -11.97 -8.09
CA SER A 46 -51.34 -13.41 -7.90
C SER A 46 -50.87 -13.72 -6.48
N ILE A 47 -49.94 -12.94 -5.92
CA ILE A 47 -49.52 -13.07 -4.51
C ILE A 47 -50.72 -12.91 -3.59
N ARG A 48 -51.59 -11.92 -3.87
CA ARG A 48 -52.81 -11.66 -3.09
C ARG A 48 -53.84 -12.79 -3.16
N LYS A 49 -53.99 -13.45 -4.31
CA LYS A 49 -55.02 -14.47 -4.56
C LYS A 49 -54.57 -15.89 -4.21
N SER A 50 -53.35 -16.23 -4.58
CA SER A 50 -52.82 -17.60 -4.58
C SER A 50 -51.63 -17.80 -3.63
N GLY A 51 -51.11 -16.73 -3.03
CA GLY A 51 -49.95 -16.78 -2.15
C GLY A 51 -48.61 -16.74 -2.90
N ILE A 52 -47.54 -16.53 -2.14
CA ILE A 52 -46.20 -16.21 -2.65
C ILE A 52 -45.63 -17.33 -3.53
N TYR A 53 -45.78 -18.58 -3.11
CA TYR A 53 -45.21 -19.73 -3.82
C TYR A 53 -45.75 -19.90 -5.24
N GLU A 54 -47.08 -19.82 -5.39
CA GLU A 54 -47.73 -19.97 -6.68
C GLU A 54 -47.42 -18.77 -7.59
N ALA A 55 -47.45 -17.55 -7.03
CA ALA A 55 -47.11 -16.35 -7.78
C ALA A 55 -45.66 -16.32 -8.27
N ASN A 56 -44.71 -16.77 -7.44
CA ASN A 56 -43.29 -16.86 -7.82
C ASN A 56 -43.04 -17.87 -8.94
N SER A 57 -43.83 -18.94 -9.03
CA SER A 57 -43.75 -19.89 -10.14
C SER A 57 -44.14 -19.30 -11.49
N GLN A 58 -44.97 -18.25 -11.48
CA GLN A 58 -45.39 -17.51 -12.67
C GLN A 58 -44.36 -16.45 -13.09
N LEU A 59 -43.64 -15.87 -12.13
CA LEU A 59 -42.61 -14.85 -12.40
C LEU A 59 -41.28 -15.46 -12.89
N LEU A 60 -40.98 -16.69 -12.47
CA LEU A 60 -39.71 -17.37 -12.72
C LEU A 60 -39.85 -18.42 -13.82
N SER A 61 -38.85 -18.50 -14.69
CA SER A 61 -38.76 -19.59 -15.67
C SER A 61 -38.57 -20.95 -14.97
N GLU A 62 -39.18 -22.01 -15.52
CA GLU A 62 -38.97 -23.39 -15.07
C GLU A 62 -37.57 -23.92 -15.40
N CYS A 63 -36.89 -23.30 -16.37
CA CYS A 63 -35.54 -23.71 -16.79
C CYS A 63 -34.48 -23.28 -15.76
N LEU A 64 -33.74 -24.25 -15.23
CA LEU A 64 -32.45 -23.96 -14.61
C LEU A 64 -31.51 -23.42 -15.70
N PRO A 65 -30.79 -22.32 -15.48
CA PRO A 65 -29.94 -21.74 -16.51
C PRO A 65 -28.82 -22.73 -16.88
N ASN A 66 -28.65 -23.01 -18.18
CA ASN A 66 -27.34 -23.34 -18.70
C ASN A 66 -26.47 -22.11 -18.44
N ILE A 67 -25.38 -22.25 -17.66
CA ILE A 67 -24.50 -21.13 -17.29
C ILE A 67 -24.05 -20.42 -18.57
N PRO A 68 -24.55 -19.21 -18.89
CA PRO A 68 -24.14 -18.52 -20.10
C PRO A 68 -22.73 -17.95 -19.91
N GLU A 69 -21.97 -17.78 -21.00
CA GLU A 69 -20.65 -17.11 -20.96
C GLU A 69 -20.72 -15.65 -20.46
N LYS A 70 -21.91 -15.05 -20.39
CA LYS A 70 -22.18 -13.70 -19.88
C LYS A 70 -23.28 -13.72 -18.82
N TRP A 71 -22.93 -13.27 -17.62
CA TRP A 71 -23.81 -13.24 -16.46
C TRP A 71 -24.49 -11.87 -16.42
N ASP A 72 -25.70 -11.79 -16.94
CA ASP A 72 -26.35 -10.48 -17.01
C ASP A 72 -27.47 -10.33 -15.95
N ARG A 73 -28.30 -11.36 -15.65
CA ARG A 73 -29.64 -11.10 -15.04
C ARG A 73 -30.27 -12.33 -14.34
N PHE A 74 -30.57 -12.27 -13.03
CA PHE A 74 -31.25 -13.38 -12.31
C PHE A 74 -32.13 -12.95 -11.11
N VAL A 75 -33.16 -13.76 -10.81
CA VAL A 75 -33.97 -13.66 -9.58
C VAL A 75 -33.85 -14.98 -8.79
N SER A 76 -33.68 -14.89 -7.48
CA SER A 76 -33.70 -16.02 -6.55
C SER A 76 -34.98 -15.98 -5.70
N GLY A 77 -35.85 -16.97 -5.84
CA GLY A 77 -37.07 -17.06 -5.03
C GLY A 77 -36.78 -17.40 -3.56
N ALA A 78 -37.73 -17.05 -2.69
CA ALA A 78 -37.67 -17.16 -1.22
C ALA A 78 -37.14 -18.51 -0.68
N ASP A 79 -37.39 -19.62 -1.39
CA ASP A 79 -37.15 -20.98 -0.88
C ASP A 79 -36.05 -21.79 -1.60
N SER A 80 -35.25 -21.17 -2.47
CA SER A 80 -34.15 -21.91 -3.07
C SER A 80 -32.92 -21.03 -3.32
N LEU A 81 -31.78 -21.51 -2.83
CA LEU A 81 -30.41 -21.15 -3.22
C LEU A 81 -30.12 -21.29 -4.73
N LYS A 82 -31.15 -21.42 -5.57
CA LYS A 82 -31.10 -21.63 -7.00
C LYS A 82 -31.51 -20.33 -7.69
N MET A 83 -30.56 -19.69 -8.37
CA MET A 83 -30.82 -18.56 -9.26
C MET A 83 -31.65 -19.04 -10.45
N ARG A 84 -32.72 -18.32 -10.78
CA ARG A 84 -33.58 -18.56 -11.94
C ARG A 84 -33.67 -17.31 -12.81
N GLN A 85 -33.96 -17.50 -14.09
CA GLN A 85 -34.27 -16.39 -14.99
C GLN A 85 -35.72 -15.94 -14.81
N LEU A 86 -35.99 -14.68 -15.12
CA LEU A 86 -37.35 -14.17 -15.22
C LEU A 86 -38.08 -14.83 -16.40
N ALA A 87 -39.37 -15.11 -16.24
CA ALA A 87 -40.18 -15.74 -17.28
C ALA A 87 -40.57 -14.77 -18.41
N SER A 88 -40.64 -13.46 -18.12
CA SER A 88 -40.99 -12.40 -19.08
C SER A 88 -39.79 -11.49 -19.37
N GLY A 89 -39.49 -11.30 -20.65
CA GLY A 89 -38.48 -10.35 -21.11
C GLY A 89 -38.83 -8.90 -20.79
N ALA A 90 -40.12 -8.55 -20.71
CA ALA A 90 -40.55 -7.19 -20.34
C ALA A 90 -40.26 -6.89 -18.86
N VAL A 91 -40.48 -7.88 -17.98
CA VAL A 91 -40.12 -7.79 -16.56
C VAL A 91 -38.60 -7.70 -16.39
N GLU A 92 -37.85 -8.43 -17.22
CA GLU A 92 -36.39 -8.36 -17.26
C GLU A 92 -35.90 -6.96 -17.65
N GLU A 93 -36.39 -6.41 -18.77
CA GLU A 93 -36.05 -5.07 -19.24
C GLU A 93 -36.39 -3.99 -18.21
N PHE A 94 -37.50 -4.15 -17.48
CA PHE A 94 -37.87 -3.26 -16.38
C PHE A 94 -36.81 -3.24 -15.27
N PHE A 95 -36.41 -4.41 -14.75
CA PHE A 95 -35.40 -4.45 -13.69
C PHE A 95 -34.06 -3.90 -14.16
N VAL A 96 -33.63 -4.23 -15.38
CA VAL A 96 -32.41 -3.67 -15.99
C VAL A 96 -32.47 -2.14 -16.01
N SER A 97 -33.59 -1.58 -16.48
CA SER A 97 -33.79 -0.13 -16.55
C SER A 97 -33.78 0.51 -15.16
N LEU A 98 -34.38 -0.17 -14.18
CA LEU A 98 -34.41 0.28 -12.80
C LEU A 98 -33.00 0.34 -12.19
N PHE A 99 -32.17 -0.69 -12.36
CA PHE A 99 -30.79 -0.69 -11.86
C PHE A 99 -29.92 0.36 -12.57
N GLN A 100 -30.11 0.53 -13.88
CA GLN A 100 -29.43 1.57 -14.65
C GLN A 100 -29.83 2.98 -14.19
N GLN A 101 -31.10 3.19 -13.85
CA GLN A 101 -31.56 4.45 -13.29
C GLN A 101 -30.93 4.74 -11.93
N ILE A 102 -30.85 3.75 -11.03
CA ILE A 102 -30.17 3.93 -9.73
C ILE A 102 -28.71 4.34 -9.95
N SER A 103 -27.97 3.63 -10.80
CA SER A 103 -26.55 3.94 -11.04
C SER A 103 -26.34 5.30 -11.70
N ARG A 104 -27.26 5.74 -12.56
CA ARG A 104 -27.16 7.02 -13.28
C ARG A 104 -27.58 8.22 -12.42
N ASP A 105 -28.68 8.09 -11.67
CA ASP A 105 -29.37 9.23 -11.07
C ASP A 105 -29.18 9.31 -9.54
N SER A 106 -28.58 8.30 -8.92
CA SER A 106 -28.31 8.31 -7.49
C SER A 106 -27.35 9.45 -7.09
N PRO A 107 -27.65 10.20 -6.01
CA PRO A 107 -26.74 11.22 -5.47
C PRO A 107 -25.57 10.61 -4.68
N VAL A 108 -25.63 9.31 -4.38
CA VAL A 108 -24.51 8.54 -3.82
C VAL A 108 -23.85 7.75 -4.95
N GLY A 109 -22.53 7.59 -4.90
CA GLY A 109 -21.75 6.98 -5.97
C GLY A 109 -22.05 5.49 -6.08
N VAL A 110 -22.70 5.08 -7.16
CA VAL A 110 -23.11 3.69 -7.37
C VAL A 110 -22.79 3.24 -8.79
N THR A 111 -22.08 2.12 -8.92
CA THR A 111 -21.60 1.59 -10.20
C THR A 111 -22.18 0.20 -10.44
N LEU A 112 -22.78 -0.04 -11.62
CA LEU A 112 -23.16 -1.40 -12.03
C LEU A 112 -21.91 -2.19 -12.43
N CYS A 113 -21.28 -2.90 -11.48
CA CYS A 113 -20.18 -3.81 -11.76
C CYS A 113 -20.44 -5.21 -11.15
N ALA A 114 -19.62 -6.19 -11.54
CA ALA A 114 -19.81 -7.60 -11.16
C ALA A 114 -19.69 -7.88 -9.64
N TRP A 115 -19.22 -6.92 -8.84
CA TRP A 115 -18.97 -7.06 -7.40
C TRP A 115 -19.70 -6.02 -6.53
N ASP A 116 -20.23 -4.94 -7.14
CA ASP A 116 -21.11 -3.98 -6.48
C ASP A 116 -22.55 -4.47 -6.61
N LEU A 117 -22.80 -5.69 -6.13
CA LEU A 117 -23.98 -6.44 -6.49
C LEU A 117 -25.22 -5.77 -5.89
N PHE A 118 -26.01 -5.16 -6.77
CA PHE A 118 -27.31 -4.66 -6.42
C PHE A 118 -28.24 -5.83 -6.15
N HIS A 119 -28.43 -6.08 -4.87
CA HIS A 119 -29.35 -7.05 -4.33
C HIS A 119 -30.61 -6.32 -3.88
N GLY A 120 -31.75 -6.70 -4.44
CA GLY A 120 -33.05 -6.18 -4.02
C GLY A 120 -33.90 -7.28 -3.40
N HIS A 121 -34.53 -7.02 -2.26
CA HIS A 121 -35.54 -7.88 -1.63
C HIS A 121 -36.94 -7.45 -2.06
N LEU A 122 -37.69 -8.36 -2.68
CA LEU A 122 -39.09 -8.14 -3.03
C LEU A 122 -39.97 -8.32 -1.79
N PHE A 123 -40.89 -7.39 -1.58
CA PHE A 123 -41.83 -7.43 -0.46
C PHE A 123 -43.25 -7.05 -0.92
N VAL A 124 -44.27 -7.52 -0.21
CA VAL A 124 -45.65 -7.04 -0.41
C VAL A 124 -46.07 -6.18 0.77
N THR A 125 -46.58 -5.00 0.46
CA THR A 125 -47.14 -4.06 1.41
C THR A 125 -48.48 -4.55 1.97
N THR A 126 -48.91 -3.99 3.10
CA THR A 126 -50.20 -4.38 3.72
C THR A 126 -51.42 -4.09 2.85
N ASP A 127 -51.34 -3.18 1.89
CA ASP A 127 -52.39 -2.87 0.92
C ASP A 127 -52.26 -3.65 -0.41
N GLY A 128 -51.34 -4.62 -0.46
CA GLY A 128 -51.14 -5.51 -1.59
C GLY A 128 -50.31 -4.93 -2.73
N ASP A 129 -49.64 -3.80 -2.52
CA ASP A 129 -48.67 -3.25 -3.47
C ASP A 129 -47.34 -4.03 -3.41
N LEU A 130 -46.70 -4.23 -4.57
CA LEU A 130 -45.39 -4.86 -4.68
C LEU A 130 -44.30 -3.81 -4.49
N GLY A 131 -43.34 -4.11 -3.63
CA GLY A 131 -42.19 -3.26 -3.37
C GLY A 131 -40.88 -3.99 -3.54
N LEU A 132 -39.81 -3.21 -3.70
CA LEU A 132 -38.46 -3.70 -3.81
C LEU A 132 -37.53 -2.82 -2.96
N LEU A 133 -36.87 -3.45 -1.99
CA LEU A 133 -35.87 -2.83 -1.13
C LEU A 133 -34.48 -3.20 -1.64
N PHE A 134 -33.69 -2.21 -2.05
CA PHE A 134 -32.30 -2.38 -2.42
C PHE A 134 -31.41 -1.90 -1.30
N HIS A 135 -30.36 -2.66 -1.02
CA HIS A 135 -29.25 -2.19 -0.21
C HIS A 135 -27.95 -2.79 -0.72
N ALA A 136 -26.85 -2.07 -0.60
CA ALA A 136 -25.54 -2.58 -0.97
C ALA A 136 -25.18 -3.80 -0.10
N LYS A 137 -25.12 -4.98 -0.71
CA LYS A 137 -24.55 -6.21 -0.13
C LYS A 137 -23.49 -6.71 -1.11
N GLU A 138 -22.24 -6.84 -0.66
CA GLU A 138 -21.23 -7.55 -1.44
C GLU A 138 -21.49 -9.07 -1.33
N PHE A 139 -21.99 -9.70 -2.39
CA PHE A 139 -22.01 -11.17 -2.53
C PHE A 139 -21.15 -11.53 -3.75
N PRO A 140 -20.15 -12.41 -3.60
CA PRO A 140 -20.30 -13.71 -4.27
C PRO A 140 -20.19 -14.89 -3.29
N ARG A 141 -21.00 -15.91 -3.59
CA ARG A 141 -20.99 -17.25 -2.98
C ARG A 141 -19.62 -17.95 -3.10
N GLU A 142 -18.75 -17.44 -3.98
CA GLU A 142 -17.40 -17.96 -4.20
C GLU A 142 -16.35 -17.41 -3.22
N PHE A 143 -16.64 -16.32 -2.50
CA PHE A 143 -15.64 -15.68 -1.65
C PHE A 143 -15.98 -15.65 -0.17
N THR A 144 -17.24 -15.80 0.23
CA THR A 144 -17.61 -15.92 1.65
C THR A 144 -18.43 -17.20 1.89
N PHE A 145 -17.79 -18.25 2.42
CA PHE A 145 -18.47 -19.51 2.78
C PHE A 145 -19.39 -19.38 4.02
N SER A 146 -19.57 -18.18 4.57
CA SER A 146 -20.28 -17.94 5.82
C SER A 146 -21.41 -16.94 5.63
N ARG A 147 -22.67 -17.42 5.70
CA ARG A 147 -23.87 -16.57 5.82
C ARG A 147 -23.89 -15.71 7.10
N GLN A 148 -23.01 -16.00 8.05
CA GLN A 148 -23.03 -15.40 9.39
C GLN A 148 -21.92 -14.35 9.60
N ASN A 149 -20.91 -14.31 8.74
CA ASN A 149 -19.75 -13.44 8.92
C ASN A 149 -19.43 -12.72 7.62
N ILE A 150 -19.69 -11.41 7.59
CA ILE A 150 -19.19 -10.52 6.53
C ILE A 150 -17.74 -10.22 6.86
N TYR A 151 -16.83 -10.62 5.97
CA TYR A 151 -15.40 -10.42 6.17
C TYR A 151 -14.94 -9.12 5.48
N PRO A 152 -14.05 -8.31 6.10
CA PRO A 152 -13.51 -7.10 5.49
C PRO A 152 -12.90 -7.35 4.10
N ILE A 153 -12.85 -6.32 3.25
CA ILE A 153 -12.13 -6.41 1.97
C ILE A 153 -10.68 -6.80 2.23
N GLY A 154 -10.22 -7.80 1.48
CA GLY A 154 -8.88 -8.36 1.60
C GLY A 154 -8.68 -9.34 2.76
N HIS A 155 -9.74 -9.64 3.51
CA HIS A 155 -9.71 -10.74 4.47
C HIS A 155 -9.56 -12.08 3.74
N GLU A 156 -8.80 -13.02 4.29
CA GLU A 156 -8.50 -14.32 3.63
C GLU A 156 -9.78 -15.09 3.26
N LYS A 157 -10.74 -15.13 4.18
CA LYS A 157 -12.09 -15.70 3.96
C LYS A 157 -13.01 -14.87 3.06
N ALA A 158 -12.49 -13.84 2.41
CA ALA A 158 -13.13 -13.02 1.38
C ALA A 158 -12.31 -13.00 0.08
N GLY A 159 -11.26 -13.84 -0.03
CA GLY A 159 -10.35 -13.88 -1.17
C GLY A 159 -8.94 -13.38 -0.89
N GLY A 160 -8.67 -12.81 0.29
CA GLY A 160 -7.36 -12.24 0.62
C GLY A 160 -6.98 -11.14 -0.37
N GLU A 161 -5.74 -11.10 -0.83
CA GLU A 161 -5.31 -10.16 -1.89
C GLU A 161 -5.95 -10.42 -3.27
N LEU A 162 -6.64 -11.56 -3.43
CA LEU A 162 -7.40 -11.90 -4.64
C LEU A 162 -8.87 -11.51 -4.52
N ASP A 163 -9.25 -10.91 -3.39
CA ASP A 163 -10.55 -10.30 -3.24
C ASP A 163 -10.73 -9.27 -4.37
N PRO A 164 -11.67 -9.51 -5.30
CA PRO A 164 -11.83 -8.67 -6.49
C PRO A 164 -12.27 -7.24 -6.16
N ARG A 165 -12.66 -6.99 -4.90
CA ARG A 165 -13.03 -5.68 -4.36
C ARG A 165 -11.80 -4.85 -3.95
N ILE A 166 -10.61 -5.46 -3.81
CA ILE A 166 -9.37 -4.71 -3.53
C ILE A 166 -9.06 -3.78 -4.70
N GLY A 167 -8.95 -2.48 -4.40
CA GLY A 167 -8.60 -1.46 -5.38
C GLY A 167 -9.74 -1.04 -6.32
N THR A 168 -10.97 -1.47 -6.06
CA THR A 168 -12.17 -0.93 -6.71
C THR A 168 -12.60 0.37 -6.04
N ARG A 169 -13.31 1.22 -6.79
CA ARG A 169 -13.99 2.41 -6.25
C ARG A 169 -15.34 2.05 -5.61
N ASP A 170 -15.70 0.77 -5.58
CA ASP A 170 -17.02 0.27 -5.22
C ASP A 170 -16.84 -0.70 -4.06
N SER A 171 -16.45 -0.13 -2.91
CA SER A 171 -15.93 -0.85 -1.76
C SER A 171 -16.74 -0.48 -0.51
N ILE A 172 -16.91 -1.42 0.42
CA ILE A 172 -17.47 -1.16 1.77
C ILE A 172 -16.74 -0.04 2.53
N LEU A 173 -15.55 0.35 2.08
CA LEU A 173 -14.76 1.44 2.66
C LEU A 173 -15.19 2.83 2.16
N ASN A 174 -16.04 2.92 1.14
CA ASN A 174 -16.56 4.20 0.70
C ASN A 174 -17.44 4.79 1.79
N MET A 175 -17.24 6.08 2.08
CA MET A 175 -18.03 6.79 3.08
C MET A 175 -19.54 6.79 2.75
N ASP A 176 -19.90 6.69 1.47
CA ASP A 176 -21.29 6.66 1.01
C ASP A 176 -21.88 5.25 0.89
N TYR A 177 -21.11 4.18 1.17
CA TYR A 177 -21.59 2.79 1.07
C TYR A 177 -22.81 2.55 1.97
N SER A 178 -22.73 3.04 3.21
CA SER A 178 -23.83 2.99 4.19
C SER A 178 -25.10 3.75 3.78
N LEU A 179 -24.99 4.62 2.76
CA LEU A 179 -26.10 5.42 2.28
C LEU A 179 -26.86 4.74 1.13
N ARG A 180 -26.36 3.63 0.57
CA ARG A 180 -26.93 2.95 -0.61
C ARG A 180 -28.16 2.10 -0.25
N ASN A 181 -29.22 2.72 0.25
CA ASN A 181 -30.50 2.08 0.57
C ASN A 181 -31.60 2.68 -0.32
N TYR A 182 -32.26 1.89 -1.17
CA TYR A 182 -33.29 2.37 -2.08
C TYR A 182 -34.59 1.59 -1.90
N ILE A 183 -35.71 2.27 -2.04
CA ILE A 183 -37.04 1.66 -2.06
C ILE A 183 -37.72 2.03 -3.36
N TRP A 184 -38.27 1.03 -4.04
CA TRP A 184 -39.18 1.21 -5.16
C TRP A 184 -40.52 0.52 -4.84
N THR A 185 -41.63 1.12 -5.29
CA THR A 185 -42.97 0.53 -5.14
C THR A 185 -43.70 0.56 -6.48
N LEU A 186 -44.50 -0.47 -6.74
CA LEU A 186 -45.20 -0.68 -7.99
C LEU A 186 -46.24 0.41 -8.27
N ARG A 187 -47.00 0.86 -7.26
CA ARG A 187 -47.91 2.00 -7.40
C ARG A 187 -47.19 3.35 -7.44
N GLY A 188 -46.14 3.51 -6.61
CA GLY A 188 -45.41 4.77 -6.51
C GLY A 188 -44.56 5.08 -7.76
N ARG A 189 -44.05 4.05 -8.45
CA ARG A 189 -43.23 4.13 -9.68
C ARG A 189 -41.97 5.00 -9.58
N ALA A 190 -41.63 5.45 -8.39
CA ALA A 190 -40.46 6.25 -8.08
C ALA A 190 -39.47 5.45 -7.24
N ILE A 191 -38.19 5.76 -7.41
CA ILE A 191 -37.08 5.21 -6.62
C ILE A 191 -36.77 6.22 -5.52
N TRP A 192 -36.67 5.74 -4.28
CA TRP A 192 -36.42 6.57 -3.11
C TRP A 192 -35.14 6.14 -2.41
N LEU A 193 -34.14 7.01 -2.35
CA LEU A 193 -32.95 6.86 -1.51
C LEU A 193 -33.31 7.15 -0.05
N VAL A 194 -33.03 6.21 0.84
CA VAL A 194 -33.27 6.31 2.27
C VAL A 194 -31.95 6.52 3.00
N LYS A 195 -31.91 7.46 3.95
CA LYS A 195 -30.70 7.83 4.71
C LYS A 195 -30.80 7.27 6.14
N PRO A 196 -30.38 6.01 6.39
CA PRO A 196 -30.56 5.35 7.69
C PRO A 196 -29.83 6.05 8.85
N LEU A 197 -28.79 6.83 8.56
CA LEU A 197 -28.03 7.59 9.55
C LEU A 197 -28.66 8.95 9.91
N HIS A 198 -29.79 9.32 9.29
CA HIS A 198 -30.47 10.55 9.63
C HIS A 198 -31.09 10.46 11.03
N ALA A 199 -30.99 11.55 11.82
CA ALA A 199 -31.41 11.54 13.22
C ALA A 199 -32.90 11.22 13.46
N LYS A 200 -33.75 11.45 12.44
CA LYS A 200 -35.19 11.12 12.47
C LYS A 200 -35.54 9.75 11.87
N PHE A 201 -34.56 9.01 11.37
CA PHE A 201 -34.81 7.69 10.79
C PHE A 201 -35.27 6.72 11.88
N PRO A 202 -36.37 5.96 11.67
CA PRO A 202 -36.88 5.00 12.66
C PRO A 202 -35.83 3.91 12.93
N GLN A 203 -35.31 3.86 14.16
CA GLN A 203 -34.21 2.96 14.53
C GLN A 203 -34.62 1.49 14.48
N GLU A 204 -35.91 1.19 14.62
CA GLU A 204 -36.46 -0.15 14.48
C GLU A 204 -36.38 -0.71 13.05
N LEU A 205 -36.20 0.15 12.03
CA LEU A 205 -36.00 -0.27 10.65
C LEU A 205 -34.53 -0.55 10.33
N LEU A 206 -33.61 -0.29 11.26
CA LEU A 206 -32.17 -0.40 11.04
C LEU A 206 -31.66 -1.79 11.45
N GLN A 207 -31.00 -2.48 10.52
CA GLN A 207 -30.20 -3.67 10.84
C GLN A 207 -28.76 -3.25 11.12
N ILE A 208 -28.30 -3.45 12.36
CA ILE A 208 -26.92 -3.15 12.76
C ILE A 208 -26.06 -4.40 12.56
N GLY A 209 -25.32 -4.46 11.45
CA GLY A 209 -24.36 -5.53 11.14
C GLY A 209 -22.96 -5.30 11.74
N GLY A 210 -22.88 -4.67 12.92
CA GLY A 210 -21.65 -4.10 13.49
C GLY A 210 -21.43 -2.63 13.12
N GLU A 211 -20.33 -2.00 13.58
CA GLU A 211 -20.03 -0.56 13.42
C GLU A 211 -19.92 -0.07 11.95
N ARG A 212 -19.98 -0.98 10.97
CA ARG A 212 -19.61 -0.70 9.57
C ARG A 212 -20.74 -0.87 8.56
N PHE A 213 -21.91 -1.40 8.95
CA PHE A 213 -23.03 -1.66 8.05
C PHE A 213 -24.34 -1.11 8.64
N PHE A 214 -24.83 -0.02 8.04
CA PHE A 214 -26.14 0.57 8.35
C PHE A 214 -27.07 0.32 7.16
N THR A 215 -27.88 -0.73 7.23
CA THR A 215 -28.86 -1.09 6.20
C THR A 215 -30.27 -1.13 6.77
N ILE A 216 -31.28 -0.95 5.93
CA ILE A 216 -32.66 -1.21 6.33
C ILE A 216 -32.86 -2.72 6.46
N ASP A 217 -33.47 -3.18 7.55
CA ASP A 217 -33.78 -4.58 7.80
C ASP A 217 -34.94 -5.03 6.89
N GLU A 218 -34.66 -5.92 5.94
CA GLU A 218 -35.64 -6.44 4.98
C GLU A 218 -36.83 -7.12 5.68
N ARG A 219 -36.62 -7.68 6.88
CA ARG A 219 -37.65 -8.38 7.66
C ARG A 219 -38.74 -7.42 8.16
N CYS A 220 -38.48 -6.11 8.17
CA CYS A 220 -39.48 -5.12 8.54
C CYS A 220 -40.57 -4.93 7.47
N PHE A 221 -40.35 -5.35 6.22
CA PHE A 221 -41.28 -5.16 5.11
C PHE A 221 -42.26 -6.32 4.91
N GLY A 222 -42.24 -7.34 5.77
CA GLY A 222 -43.13 -8.50 5.71
C GLY A 222 -42.43 -9.79 5.29
N GLU A 223 -43.16 -10.71 4.67
CA GLU A 223 -42.59 -11.95 4.14
C GLU A 223 -41.71 -11.65 2.92
N ASP A 224 -40.45 -12.11 2.96
CA ASP A 224 -39.52 -12.01 1.84
C ASP A 224 -40.05 -12.84 0.66
N LEU A 225 -40.36 -12.17 -0.45
CA LEU A 225 -40.87 -12.83 -1.66
C LEU A 225 -39.73 -13.45 -2.47
N GLY A 226 -38.49 -13.05 -2.20
CA GLY A 226 -37.31 -13.43 -2.95
C GLY A 226 -36.45 -12.21 -3.27
N ALA A 227 -35.27 -12.50 -3.82
CA ALA A 227 -34.30 -11.48 -4.18
C ALA A 227 -34.09 -11.35 -5.69
N VAL A 228 -33.98 -10.12 -6.15
CA VAL A 228 -33.56 -9.77 -7.51
C VAL A 228 -32.06 -9.42 -7.48
N ASN A 229 -31.28 -10.06 -8.35
CA ASN A 229 -29.83 -9.83 -8.44
C ASN A 229 -29.49 -9.35 -9.85
N PHE A 230 -28.83 -8.19 -9.93
CA PHE A 230 -28.31 -7.67 -11.19
C PHE A 230 -26.83 -7.99 -11.34
N PHE A 231 -26.44 -8.56 -12.47
CA PHE A 231 -25.05 -8.82 -12.80
C PHE A 231 -24.70 -8.02 -14.05
N SER A 232 -23.81 -7.04 -13.97
CA SER A 232 -23.44 -6.32 -15.19
C SER A 232 -22.71 -7.28 -16.14
N GLY A 233 -23.24 -7.49 -17.36
CA GLY A 233 -22.59 -8.33 -18.38
C GLY A 233 -21.17 -7.90 -18.80
N GLN A 234 -20.73 -6.73 -18.31
CA GLN A 234 -19.33 -6.43 -18.13
C GLN A 234 -18.78 -7.23 -16.94
N ILE A 235 -18.60 -8.54 -17.12
CA ILE A 235 -17.59 -9.24 -16.33
C ILE A 235 -16.28 -8.57 -16.74
N CYS A 236 -15.71 -7.72 -15.87
CA CYS A 236 -14.30 -7.37 -15.98
C CYS A 236 -13.60 -8.70 -16.15
N THR A 237 -12.97 -8.92 -17.30
CA THR A 237 -12.16 -10.11 -17.53
C THR A 237 -11.10 -10.12 -16.45
N VAL A 238 -11.38 -10.81 -15.34
CA VAL A 238 -10.34 -11.32 -14.47
C VAL A 238 -9.46 -12.11 -15.45
N PRO A 239 -8.16 -11.79 -15.57
CA PRO A 239 -7.28 -12.59 -16.39
C PRO A 239 -7.53 -14.03 -15.99
N LYS A 240 -7.95 -14.89 -16.92
CA LYS A 240 -8.08 -16.32 -16.66
C LYS A 240 -6.77 -16.74 -16.02
N ARG A 241 -6.78 -17.10 -14.74
CA ARG A 241 -5.64 -17.77 -14.14
C ARG A 241 -5.59 -19.14 -14.79
N THR A 242 -4.60 -19.33 -15.65
CA THR A 242 -3.84 -20.58 -15.59
C THR A 242 -3.35 -20.69 -14.13
N PRO A 243 -3.52 -21.84 -13.45
CA PRO A 243 -2.94 -22.03 -12.11
C PRO A 243 -1.43 -21.77 -12.19
N PRO A 244 -0.76 -21.43 -11.07
CA PRO A 244 0.69 -21.33 -11.09
C PRO A 244 1.23 -22.63 -11.66
N GLU A 245 1.90 -22.55 -12.81
CA GLU A 245 2.56 -23.71 -13.38
C GLU A 245 3.60 -24.16 -12.36
N SER A 246 3.31 -25.26 -11.66
CA SER A 246 4.36 -26.11 -11.14
C SER A 246 5.34 -26.30 -12.27
N LYS A 247 6.62 -25.97 -12.04
CA LYS A 247 7.75 -26.17 -12.96
C LYS A 247 7.85 -27.65 -13.31
N LEU A 248 7.01 -28.08 -14.23
CA LEU A 248 7.05 -29.35 -14.90
C LEU A 248 7.42 -29.01 -16.34
N LEU A 249 8.55 -29.53 -16.80
CA LEU A 249 8.94 -29.44 -18.20
C LEU A 249 7.76 -29.96 -19.05
N VAL A 250 7.60 -29.43 -20.27
CA VAL A 250 6.44 -29.73 -21.13
C VAL A 250 6.16 -31.24 -21.26
N GLY A 251 7.19 -32.09 -21.22
CA GLY A 251 7.05 -33.55 -21.20
C GLY A 251 6.55 -34.17 -19.88
N GLU A 252 6.74 -33.52 -18.73
CA GLU A 252 6.27 -34.00 -17.42
C GLU A 252 4.77 -33.71 -17.20
N LYS A 253 4.25 -32.65 -17.83
CA LYS A 253 2.81 -32.34 -17.84
C LYS A 253 2.03 -33.36 -18.67
N GLU A 254 2.54 -33.72 -19.85
CA GLU A 254 1.93 -34.75 -20.69
C GLU A 254 1.95 -36.11 -19.98
N LEU A 255 3.05 -36.44 -19.30
CA LEU A 255 3.19 -37.68 -18.53
C LEU A 255 2.19 -37.77 -17.36
N LEU A 256 2.10 -36.75 -16.51
CA LEU A 256 1.16 -36.76 -15.36
C LEU A 256 -0.30 -36.72 -15.78
N SER A 257 -0.61 -36.09 -16.93
CA SER A 257 -1.96 -36.11 -17.51
C SER A 257 -2.34 -37.43 -18.18
N SER A 258 -1.36 -38.30 -18.44
CA SER A 258 -1.56 -39.61 -19.05
C SER A 258 -1.70 -40.75 -18.03
N LEU A 259 -1.40 -40.48 -16.76
CA LEU A 259 -1.54 -41.43 -15.65
C LEU A 259 -2.95 -41.39 -15.09
N ASP A 260 -3.51 -42.55 -14.79
CA ASP A 260 -4.82 -42.63 -14.14
C ASP A 260 -4.75 -42.38 -12.62
N VAL A 261 -5.92 -42.31 -11.99
CA VAL A 261 -6.07 -41.99 -10.56
C VAL A 261 -5.41 -43.07 -9.68
N ASP A 262 -5.42 -44.33 -10.10
CA ASP A 262 -4.82 -45.44 -9.35
C ASP A 262 -3.28 -45.38 -9.45
N GLU A 263 -2.73 -45.00 -10.62
CA GLU A 263 -1.29 -44.79 -10.84
C GLU A 263 -0.74 -43.57 -10.07
N LEU A 264 -1.53 -42.49 -9.96
CA LEU A 264 -1.20 -41.30 -9.16
C LEU A 264 -1.23 -41.58 -7.65
N GLU A 265 -2.18 -42.36 -7.16
CA GLU A 265 -2.20 -42.81 -5.77
C GLU A 265 -1.02 -43.74 -5.44
N ASP A 266 -0.65 -44.62 -6.36
CA ASP A 266 0.50 -45.51 -6.19
C ASP A 266 1.83 -44.73 -6.20
N LEU A 267 1.98 -43.69 -7.02
CA LEU A 267 3.15 -42.79 -7.00
C LEU A 267 3.26 -42.06 -5.64
N SER A 268 2.14 -41.59 -5.09
CA SER A 268 2.07 -40.93 -3.78
C SER A 268 2.43 -41.88 -2.62
N ARG A 269 1.96 -43.14 -2.66
CA ARG A 269 2.32 -44.18 -1.68
C ARG A 269 3.77 -44.64 -1.78
N VAL A 270 4.34 -44.65 -2.99
CA VAL A 270 5.75 -45.02 -3.22
C VAL A 270 6.71 -43.98 -2.64
N LEU A 271 6.36 -42.69 -2.68
CA LEU A 271 7.17 -41.61 -2.11
C LEU A 271 7.16 -41.56 -0.57
N SER A 272 6.21 -42.24 0.08
CA SER A 272 6.01 -42.19 1.54
C SER A 272 6.61 -43.38 2.32
N ASN A 273 7.20 -44.40 1.66
CA ASN A 273 7.89 -45.52 2.34
C ASN A 273 9.22 -45.96 1.66
N PRO A 274 10.39 -45.68 2.26
CA PRO A 274 11.71 -45.92 1.64
C PRO A 274 12.08 -47.39 1.37
N ALA A 275 11.57 -48.35 2.14
CA ALA A 275 11.95 -49.77 2.02
C ALA A 275 11.28 -50.47 0.83
N THR A 276 10.14 -49.96 0.39
CA THR A 276 9.35 -50.51 -0.74
C THR A 276 9.76 -49.91 -2.09
N PHE A 277 10.47 -48.78 -2.05
CA PHE A 277 10.85 -47.96 -3.20
C PHE A 277 11.73 -48.71 -4.21
N LYS A 278 12.80 -49.37 -3.75
CA LYS A 278 13.79 -50.03 -4.65
C LYS A 278 13.24 -51.28 -5.36
N ALA A 279 12.33 -52.01 -4.72
CA ALA A 279 11.73 -53.23 -5.27
C ALA A 279 10.59 -52.94 -6.26
N ARG A 280 9.95 -51.77 -6.16
CA ARG A 280 8.87 -51.33 -7.06
C ARG A 280 9.35 -50.44 -8.21
N LEU A 281 10.44 -49.67 -8.03
CA LEU A 281 11.10 -48.96 -9.13
C LEU A 281 11.53 -49.92 -10.25
N ALA A 282 11.98 -51.13 -9.89
CA ALA A 282 12.36 -52.17 -10.84
C ALA A 282 11.17 -52.78 -11.61
N LYS A 283 9.92 -52.42 -11.25
CA LYS A 283 8.69 -52.92 -11.87
C LYS A 283 7.93 -51.85 -12.65
N LEU A 284 8.39 -50.59 -12.64
CA LEU A 284 7.78 -49.53 -13.45
C LEU A 284 8.13 -49.75 -14.94
N PRO A 285 7.19 -49.49 -15.87
CA PRO A 285 7.45 -49.56 -17.31
C PRO A 285 8.68 -48.72 -17.70
N GLN A 286 9.57 -49.27 -18.56
CA GLN A 286 10.81 -48.59 -18.99
C GLN A 286 10.57 -47.20 -19.62
N SER A 287 9.35 -46.92 -20.10
CA SER A 287 8.95 -45.62 -20.63
C SER A 287 8.84 -44.49 -19.59
N LEU A 288 8.72 -44.81 -18.30
CA LEU A 288 8.65 -43.84 -17.19
C LEU A 288 10.03 -43.53 -16.58
N CYS A 289 11.07 -44.29 -16.94
CA CYS A 289 12.42 -44.11 -16.43
C CYS A 289 13.26 -43.22 -17.37
N THR A 290 12.86 -41.97 -17.55
CA THR A 290 13.81 -40.97 -18.05
C THR A 290 14.78 -40.61 -16.91
N GLY A 291 16.08 -40.52 -17.23
CA GLY A 291 17.13 -40.34 -16.22
C GLY A 291 16.89 -39.13 -15.31
N ASP A 292 16.32 -38.05 -15.83
CA ASP A 292 16.15 -36.78 -15.12
C ASP A 292 15.11 -36.80 -14.00
N ILE A 293 13.96 -37.48 -14.17
CA ILE A 293 12.91 -37.53 -13.13
C ILE A 293 13.39 -38.38 -11.95
N THR A 294 14.05 -39.50 -12.25
CA THR A 294 14.60 -40.38 -11.20
C THR A 294 15.72 -39.65 -10.43
N LEU A 295 16.59 -38.91 -11.12
CA LEU A 295 17.63 -38.09 -10.49
C LEU A 295 17.04 -36.97 -9.65
N ARG A 296 15.96 -36.31 -10.10
CA ARG A 296 15.34 -35.21 -9.35
C ARG A 296 14.63 -35.69 -8.09
N ILE A 297 13.96 -36.85 -8.12
CA ILE A 297 13.34 -37.45 -6.94
C ILE A 297 14.41 -37.92 -5.94
N ILE A 298 15.53 -38.49 -6.42
CA ILE A 298 16.68 -38.83 -5.58
C ILE A 298 17.25 -37.56 -4.93
N GLN A 299 17.43 -36.49 -5.69
CA GLN A 299 17.95 -35.23 -5.18
C GLN A 299 17.04 -34.59 -4.11
N VAL A 300 15.72 -34.53 -4.32
CA VAL A 300 14.78 -33.98 -3.32
C VAL A 300 14.79 -34.82 -2.03
N LYS A 301 14.95 -36.15 -2.17
CA LYS A 301 15.09 -37.03 -1.01
C LYS A 301 16.41 -36.78 -0.25
N GLU A 302 17.53 -36.63 -0.96
CA GLU A 302 18.82 -36.34 -0.37
C GLU A 302 18.82 -34.96 0.32
N GLU A 303 18.23 -33.94 -0.30
CA GLU A 303 18.06 -32.60 0.29
C GLU A 303 17.21 -32.64 1.58
N PHE A 304 16.14 -33.44 1.60
CA PHE A 304 15.30 -33.62 2.79
C PHE A 304 16.00 -34.42 3.90
N GLU A 305 16.77 -35.46 3.57
CA GLU A 305 17.56 -36.22 4.54
C GLU A 305 18.66 -35.34 5.16
N ILE A 306 19.35 -34.51 4.36
CA ILE A 306 20.36 -33.55 4.83
C ILE A 306 19.73 -32.49 5.76
N ASP A 307 18.56 -31.96 5.43
CA ASP A 307 17.83 -31.01 6.28
C ASP A 307 17.42 -31.63 7.63
N ILE A 308 16.95 -32.88 7.62
CA ILE A 308 16.67 -33.63 8.85
C ILE A 308 17.95 -33.80 9.69
N GLU A 309 19.07 -34.20 9.10
CA GLU A 309 20.34 -34.37 9.84
C GLU A 309 20.82 -33.07 10.50
N ASN A 310 20.74 -31.94 9.78
CA ASN A 310 21.08 -30.63 10.32
C ASN A 310 20.17 -30.22 11.50
N LYS A 311 18.87 -30.51 11.39
CA LYS A 311 17.89 -30.22 12.45
C LYS A 311 18.07 -31.14 13.66
N VAL A 312 18.41 -32.42 13.44
CA VAL A 312 18.76 -33.36 14.50
C VAL A 312 19.98 -32.87 15.28
N GLU A 313 21.00 -32.34 14.60
CA GLU A 313 22.18 -31.77 15.27
C GLU A 313 21.83 -30.51 16.09
N ASN A 314 20.87 -29.70 15.64
CA ASN A 314 20.33 -28.57 16.41
C ASN A 314 19.61 -29.06 17.68
N MET A 315 18.80 -30.11 17.56
CA MET A 315 18.11 -30.72 18.71
C MET A 315 19.10 -31.36 19.71
N LYS A 316 20.18 -31.99 19.23
CA LYS A 316 21.24 -32.52 20.10
C LYS A 316 21.93 -31.43 20.92
N LYS A 317 22.18 -30.25 20.32
CA LYS A 317 22.73 -29.08 21.05
C LYS A 317 21.80 -28.57 22.15
N ARG A 318 20.52 -28.90 22.08
CA ARG A 318 19.50 -28.60 23.11
C ARG A 318 19.21 -29.80 24.03
N ASN A 319 20.09 -30.80 24.04
CA ASN A 319 20.03 -32.01 24.86
C ASN A 319 18.88 -32.98 24.53
N PHE A 320 18.33 -32.96 23.30
CA PHE A 320 17.44 -34.02 22.85
C PHE A 320 18.24 -35.22 22.33
N GLU A 321 17.80 -36.44 22.65
CA GLU A 321 18.44 -37.64 22.09
C GLU A 321 18.20 -37.74 20.58
N GLU A 322 19.23 -38.20 19.87
CA GLU A 322 19.25 -38.29 18.41
C GLU A 322 18.13 -39.17 17.85
N ALA A 323 17.91 -40.34 18.46
CA ALA A 323 16.88 -41.28 18.03
C ALA A 323 15.47 -40.67 18.12
N HIS A 324 15.18 -39.98 19.23
CA HIS A 324 13.89 -39.33 19.45
C HIS A 324 13.69 -38.14 18.51
N SER A 325 14.75 -37.36 18.27
CA SER A 325 14.75 -36.21 17.36
C SER A 325 14.45 -36.61 15.92
N LYS A 326 15.09 -37.69 15.43
CA LYS A 326 14.86 -38.24 14.08
C LYS A 326 13.41 -38.69 13.88
N GLU A 327 12.86 -39.39 14.86
CA GLU A 327 11.49 -39.90 14.79
C GLU A 327 10.45 -38.77 14.87
N ALA A 328 10.64 -37.80 15.77
CA ALA A 328 9.75 -36.65 15.92
C ALA A 328 9.78 -35.73 14.69
N LEU A 329 10.95 -35.43 14.14
CA LEU A 329 11.08 -34.64 12.90
C LEU A 329 10.40 -35.34 11.73
N LYS A 330 10.48 -36.68 11.64
CA LYS A 330 9.77 -37.44 10.60
C LYS A 330 8.25 -37.33 10.75
N LEU A 331 7.72 -37.44 11.97
CA LEU A 331 6.28 -37.30 12.23
C LEU A 331 5.77 -35.88 12.00
N CYS A 332 6.62 -34.87 12.23
CA CYS A 332 6.28 -33.45 12.09
C CYS A 332 6.71 -32.85 10.74
N GLY A 333 7.02 -33.66 9.73
CA GLY A 333 7.38 -33.18 8.38
C GLY A 333 8.60 -32.27 8.34
N GLY A 334 9.56 -32.45 9.25
CA GLY A 334 10.78 -31.66 9.36
C GLY A 334 10.62 -30.33 10.12
N ASN A 335 9.47 -30.05 10.75
CA ASN A 335 9.30 -28.84 11.57
C ASN A 335 10.00 -28.99 12.93
N LEU A 336 11.07 -28.21 13.14
CA LEU A 336 11.92 -28.27 14.34
C LEU A 336 11.15 -27.94 15.63
N HIS A 337 10.40 -26.84 15.64
CA HIS A 337 9.68 -26.40 16.86
C HIS A 337 8.62 -27.41 17.27
N ARG A 338 7.87 -27.93 16.28
CA ARG A 338 6.83 -28.93 16.53
C ARG A 338 7.41 -30.27 16.99
N ALA A 339 8.56 -30.67 16.45
CA ALA A 339 9.28 -31.85 16.92
C ALA A 339 9.74 -31.69 18.39
N GLU A 340 10.24 -30.52 18.79
CA GLU A 340 10.60 -30.22 20.19
C GLU A 340 9.39 -30.34 21.13
N ARG A 341 8.25 -29.75 20.74
CA ARG A 341 7.01 -29.80 21.53
C ARG A 341 6.41 -31.20 21.59
N LEU A 342 6.44 -31.94 20.48
CA LEU A 342 6.07 -33.34 20.45
C LEU A 342 6.92 -34.17 21.42
N LEU A 343 8.23 -33.93 21.45
CA LEU A 343 9.13 -34.61 22.37
C LEU A 343 8.86 -34.25 23.84
N ALA A 344 8.49 -33.01 24.15
CA ALA A 344 8.09 -32.61 25.50
C ALA A 344 6.78 -33.29 25.94
N VAL A 345 5.82 -33.47 25.03
CA VAL A 345 4.60 -34.26 25.33
C VAL A 345 4.96 -35.74 25.54
N ALA A 346 5.76 -36.32 24.65
CA ALA A 346 6.08 -37.75 24.66
C ALA A 346 7.00 -38.17 25.81
N PHE A 347 7.96 -37.35 26.21
CA PHE A 347 8.98 -37.74 27.20
C PHE A 347 9.13 -36.70 28.30
N SER A 348 8.93 -37.11 29.55
CA SER A 348 8.97 -36.20 30.70
C SER A 348 10.32 -35.50 30.89
N ARG A 349 11.43 -36.14 30.51
CA ARG A 349 12.78 -35.56 30.60
C ARG A 349 13.04 -34.37 29.67
N TYR A 350 12.20 -34.13 28.67
CA TYR A 350 12.34 -32.98 27.75
C TYR A 350 11.41 -31.81 28.11
N ARG A 351 10.68 -31.93 29.23
CA ARG A 351 9.76 -30.90 29.71
C ARG A 351 10.52 -29.80 30.43
N CYS A 352 10.02 -28.56 30.35
CA CYS A 352 10.43 -27.51 31.28
C CYS A 352 9.86 -27.78 32.69
N GLU A 353 10.29 -27.01 33.70
CA GLU A 353 9.84 -27.21 35.09
C GLU A 353 8.31 -27.15 35.23
N ASP A 354 7.64 -26.23 34.53
CA ASP A 354 6.18 -26.08 34.57
C ASP A 354 5.44 -27.24 33.88
N GLU A 355 5.96 -27.72 32.76
CA GLU A 355 5.43 -28.88 32.03
C GLU A 355 5.64 -30.18 32.84
N ALA A 356 6.75 -30.30 33.56
CA ALA A 356 7.05 -31.45 34.42
C ALA A 356 6.15 -31.52 35.67
N GLN A 357 5.69 -30.38 36.18
CA GLN A 357 4.69 -30.34 37.25
C GLN A 357 3.31 -30.82 36.77
N SER A 358 3.01 -30.63 35.48
CA SER A 358 1.72 -30.99 34.89
C SER A 358 1.57 -32.49 34.68
N SER A 359 2.66 -33.22 34.39
CA SER A 359 2.64 -34.68 34.25
C SER A 359 4.04 -35.26 34.43
N GLN A 360 4.15 -36.45 35.04
CA GLN A 360 5.39 -37.23 35.07
C GLN A 360 5.40 -38.39 34.07
N SER A 361 4.25 -38.73 33.48
CA SER A 361 4.08 -39.86 32.58
C SER A 361 4.74 -39.63 31.23
N SER A 362 5.32 -40.66 30.63
CA SER A 362 5.79 -40.63 29.23
C SER A 362 4.82 -41.37 28.32
N TRP A 363 4.71 -40.95 27.08
CA TRP A 363 3.70 -41.39 26.12
C TRP A 363 4.36 -41.87 24.82
N PRO A 364 3.81 -42.90 24.15
CA PRO A 364 4.28 -43.28 22.82
C PRO A 364 4.21 -42.07 21.87
N LEU A 365 5.26 -41.90 21.06
CA LEU A 365 5.44 -40.71 20.22
C LEU A 365 4.28 -40.49 19.23
N ASP A 366 3.72 -41.55 18.64
CA ASP A 366 2.56 -41.46 17.75
C ASP A 366 1.29 -40.99 18.50
N THR A 367 1.09 -41.46 19.73
CA THR A 367 -0.05 -41.04 20.58
C THR A 367 0.09 -39.56 20.97
N ALA A 368 1.28 -39.15 21.40
CA ALA A 368 1.58 -37.75 21.70
C ALA A 368 1.37 -36.84 20.47
N HIS A 369 1.77 -37.30 19.27
CA HIS A 369 1.61 -36.55 18.02
C HIS A 369 0.14 -36.33 17.66
N ARG A 370 -0.69 -37.38 17.75
CA ARG A 370 -2.13 -37.28 17.45
C ARG A 370 -2.84 -36.32 18.40
N VAL A 371 -2.53 -36.39 19.69
CA VAL A 371 -3.17 -35.52 20.70
C VAL A 371 -2.72 -34.07 20.54
N LEU A 372 -1.41 -33.84 20.42
CA LEU A 372 -0.87 -32.49 20.24
C LEU A 372 -1.45 -31.85 18.99
N TYR A 373 -1.52 -32.57 17.86
CA TYR A 373 -2.06 -32.03 16.62
C TYR A 373 -3.56 -31.77 16.65
N ALA A 374 -4.34 -32.56 17.40
CA ALA A 374 -5.79 -32.41 17.44
C ALA A 374 -6.23 -31.24 18.34
N ILE A 375 -5.50 -30.98 19.42
CA ILE A 375 -5.80 -29.91 20.38
C ILE A 375 -5.24 -28.57 19.91
N ASP A 376 -4.03 -28.60 19.36
CA ASP A 376 -3.35 -27.43 18.85
C ASP A 376 -2.74 -27.76 17.49
N PRO A 377 -3.44 -27.44 16.39
CA PRO A 377 -2.92 -27.69 15.04
C PRO A 377 -1.61 -26.94 14.75
N THR A 378 -1.28 -25.91 15.56
CA THR A 378 0.00 -25.20 15.50
C THR A 378 1.11 -25.89 16.31
N GLY A 379 0.75 -26.80 17.21
CA GLY A 379 1.65 -27.72 17.93
C GLY A 379 2.40 -27.13 19.12
N CYS A 380 1.85 -26.13 19.81
CA CYS A 380 2.55 -25.34 20.84
C CYS A 380 2.08 -25.60 22.29
N ASP A 381 0.86 -26.08 22.54
CA ASP A 381 0.32 -26.23 23.92
C ASP A 381 0.60 -27.62 24.54
N VAL A 382 1.82 -27.80 25.06
CA VAL A 382 2.29 -29.06 25.68
C VAL A 382 1.48 -29.42 26.93
N ILE A 383 1.12 -28.44 27.77
CA ILE A 383 0.41 -28.68 29.03
C ILE A 383 -1.01 -29.19 28.75
N LEU A 384 -1.73 -28.57 27.82
CA LEU A 384 -3.08 -29.01 27.48
C LEU A 384 -3.07 -30.41 26.83
N ALA A 385 -2.06 -30.71 26.02
CA ALA A 385 -1.87 -32.05 25.46
C ALA A 385 -1.61 -33.11 26.55
N LEU A 386 -0.76 -32.80 27.54
CA LEU A 386 -0.50 -33.68 28.69
C LEU A 386 -1.74 -33.92 29.54
N GLN A 387 -2.47 -32.86 29.90
CA GLN A 387 -3.71 -32.97 30.66
C GLN A 387 -4.76 -33.80 29.92
N THR A 388 -4.82 -33.69 28.59
CA THR A 388 -5.76 -34.47 27.79
C THR A 388 -5.39 -35.95 27.76
N LEU A 389 -4.10 -36.27 27.64
CA LEU A 389 -3.60 -37.65 27.74
C LEU A 389 -3.90 -38.27 29.11
N GLU A 390 -3.71 -37.53 30.20
CA GLU A 390 -4.00 -37.99 31.55
C GLU A 390 -5.50 -38.21 31.80
N ARG A 391 -6.35 -37.29 31.33
CA ARG A 391 -7.81 -37.47 31.39
C ARG A 391 -8.27 -38.68 30.60
N ALA A 392 -7.67 -38.93 29.42
CA ALA A 392 -8.03 -40.03 28.55
C ALA A 392 -7.64 -41.41 29.12
N THR A 393 -6.67 -41.46 30.04
CA THR A 393 -6.12 -42.72 30.56
C THR A 393 -6.51 -43.03 32.01
N GLY A 394 -6.99 -42.04 32.77
CA GLY A 394 -7.35 -42.20 34.17
C GLY A 394 -6.11 -42.37 35.07
N SER A 395 -6.06 -41.70 36.22
CA SER A 395 -4.80 -41.51 36.96
C SER A 395 -4.20 -42.77 37.63
N GLU A 396 -4.80 -43.97 37.48
CA GLU A 396 -4.31 -45.20 38.13
C GLU A 396 -4.33 -46.48 37.24
N ALA A 397 -4.70 -46.39 35.96
CA ALA A 397 -4.78 -47.59 35.11
C ALA A 397 -3.56 -47.73 34.19
N THR A 398 -2.73 -48.74 34.40
CA THR A 398 -1.70 -49.19 33.44
C THR A 398 -2.38 -49.74 32.18
N LEU A 399 -2.73 -48.86 31.25
CA LEU A 399 -3.40 -49.20 29.99
C LEU A 399 -2.37 -49.56 28.91
N HIS A 400 -2.62 -50.68 28.22
CA HIS A 400 -1.81 -51.13 27.09
C HIS A 400 -2.31 -50.45 25.79
N PRO A 401 -1.48 -49.74 25.01
CA PRO A 401 -1.94 -48.80 23.95
C PRO A 401 -2.64 -49.41 22.71
N LYS A 402 -2.84 -50.73 22.63
CA LYS A 402 -3.15 -51.40 21.36
C LYS A 402 -4.54 -52.01 21.24
N THR A 403 -5.32 -52.15 22.30
CA THR A 403 -6.56 -52.96 22.22
C THR A 403 -7.85 -52.27 22.63
N ASP A 404 -7.82 -51.22 23.44
CA ASP A 404 -9.06 -50.54 23.86
C ASP A 404 -8.87 -49.03 23.90
N HIS A 405 -9.85 -48.28 23.38
CA HIS A 405 -10.08 -46.83 23.59
C HIS A 405 -9.64 -45.75 22.56
N PRO A 406 -9.81 -45.92 21.24
CA PRO A 406 -9.85 -44.77 20.32
C PRO A 406 -10.94 -43.74 20.67
N GLN A 407 -12.08 -44.20 21.19
CA GLN A 407 -13.22 -43.33 21.52
C GLN A 407 -12.97 -42.44 22.74
N LEU A 408 -12.40 -42.97 23.84
CA LEU A 408 -12.10 -42.13 25.01
C LEU A 408 -11.06 -41.07 24.71
N LEU A 409 -10.06 -41.39 23.89
CA LEU A 409 -9.06 -40.42 23.44
C LEU A 409 -9.71 -39.35 22.57
N SER A 410 -10.60 -39.74 21.65
CA SER A 410 -11.38 -38.80 20.83
C SER A 410 -12.25 -37.86 21.67
N ASP A 411 -12.97 -38.40 22.65
CA ASP A 411 -13.87 -37.64 23.51
C ASP A 411 -13.08 -36.66 24.42
N ALA A 412 -11.91 -37.08 24.91
CA ALA A 412 -11.00 -36.23 25.69
C ALA A 412 -10.43 -35.08 24.85
N ILE A 413 -10.01 -35.37 23.61
CA ILE A 413 -9.57 -34.36 22.64
C ILE A 413 -10.68 -33.34 22.37
N GLU A 414 -11.91 -33.80 22.10
CA GLU A 414 -13.04 -32.90 21.81
C GLU A 414 -13.42 -32.03 23.01
N ALA A 415 -13.31 -32.56 24.23
CA ALA A 415 -13.50 -31.80 25.46
C ALA A 415 -12.43 -30.71 25.64
N ALA A 416 -11.15 -31.04 25.41
CA ALA A 416 -10.04 -30.08 25.48
C ALA A 416 -10.18 -28.97 24.42
N CYS A 417 -10.57 -29.31 23.20
CA CYS A 417 -10.86 -28.34 22.13
C CYS A 417 -12.01 -27.39 22.50
N ARG A 418 -13.07 -27.88 23.16
CA ARG A 418 -14.17 -27.04 23.64
C ARG A 418 -13.72 -26.08 24.75
N GLN A 419 -12.94 -26.58 25.70
CA GLN A 419 -12.38 -25.76 26.79
C GLN A 419 -11.52 -24.62 26.23
N ARG A 420 -10.62 -24.92 25.29
CA ARG A 420 -9.73 -23.91 24.70
C ARG A 420 -10.47 -22.81 23.95
N ARG A 421 -11.55 -23.16 23.23
CA ARG A 421 -12.43 -22.17 22.56
C ARG A 421 -13.11 -21.24 23.56
N ALA A 422 -13.53 -21.76 24.72
CA ALA A 422 -14.16 -20.95 25.76
C ALA A 422 -13.15 -19.99 26.43
N GLU A 423 -11.96 -20.48 26.77
CA GLU A 423 -10.87 -19.67 27.33
C GLU A 423 -10.46 -18.53 26.38
N PHE A 424 -10.29 -18.84 25.09
CA PHE A 424 -9.96 -17.84 24.07
C PHE A 424 -11.05 -16.76 23.96
N SER A 425 -12.34 -17.16 23.99
CA SER A 425 -13.47 -16.23 23.97
C SER A 425 -13.49 -15.30 25.21
N GLN A 426 -13.15 -15.82 26.39
CA GLN A 426 -13.03 -15.01 27.60
C GLN A 426 -11.83 -14.06 27.55
N GLU A 427 -10.68 -14.50 27.03
CA GLU A 427 -9.50 -13.65 26.87
C GLU A 427 -9.77 -12.48 25.92
N CYS A 428 -10.44 -12.74 24.79
CA CYS A 428 -10.90 -11.71 23.86
C CYS A 428 -11.85 -10.71 24.53
N SER A 429 -12.80 -11.20 25.34
CA SER A 429 -13.76 -10.34 26.06
C SER A 429 -13.05 -9.46 27.09
N ALA A 430 -12.16 -10.03 27.91
CA ALA A 430 -11.39 -9.29 28.91
C ALA A 430 -10.40 -8.28 28.28
N ARG A 431 -9.91 -8.57 27.07
CA ARG A 431 -9.09 -7.62 26.31
C ARG A 431 -9.93 -6.46 25.75
N LEU A 432 -11.16 -6.72 25.34
CA LEU A 432 -12.12 -5.70 24.90
C LEU A 432 -12.52 -4.79 26.06
N ASP A 433 -12.85 -5.33 27.23
CA ASP A 433 -13.21 -4.55 28.42
C ASP A 433 -12.08 -3.59 28.84
N ARG A 434 -10.83 -4.07 28.84
CA ARG A 434 -9.64 -3.24 29.11
C ARG A 434 -9.41 -2.13 28.09
N LEU A 435 -9.82 -2.34 26.84
CA LEU A 435 -9.76 -1.29 25.81
C LEU A 435 -10.88 -0.27 26.05
N MET A 436 -12.09 -0.72 26.35
CA MET A 436 -13.23 0.18 26.63
C MET A 436 -12.99 1.07 27.86
N ASP A 437 -12.42 0.52 28.94
CA ASP A 437 -12.03 1.30 30.12
C ASP A 437 -10.96 2.36 29.82
N LYS A 438 -10.07 2.08 28.86
CA LYS A 438 -9.01 3.00 28.44
C LYS A 438 -9.53 4.17 27.60
N PHE A 439 -10.73 4.05 27.03
CA PHE A 439 -11.33 5.05 26.13
C PHE A 439 -12.59 5.71 26.69
N ALA A 440 -13.01 5.41 27.91
CA ALA A 440 -14.09 6.13 28.58
C ALA A 440 -13.67 7.60 28.83
N PRO A 441 -14.34 8.60 28.23
CA PRO A 441 -13.98 10.01 28.40
C PRO A 441 -14.23 10.46 29.85
N SER A 442 -13.27 11.15 30.45
CA SER A 442 -13.45 11.76 31.78
C SER A 442 -14.54 12.82 31.72
N HIS A 443 -15.64 12.60 32.44
CA HIS A 443 -16.85 13.42 32.40
C HIS A 443 -16.72 14.86 32.95
N ASP A 444 -15.53 15.31 33.37
CA ASP A 444 -15.32 16.57 34.11
C ASP A 444 -14.86 17.78 33.27
N ALA A 445 -14.70 17.66 31.94
CA ALA A 445 -14.05 18.71 31.14
C ALA A 445 -14.97 19.69 30.38
N LEU A 446 -16.27 19.78 30.70
CA LEU A 446 -17.17 20.76 30.08
C LEU A 446 -17.90 21.64 31.11
N LYS A 447 -17.22 22.70 31.57
CA LYS A 447 -17.87 23.92 32.04
C LYS A 447 -17.42 25.10 31.17
N PRO A 448 -18.36 25.88 30.58
CA PRO A 448 -17.99 27.05 29.80
C PRO A 448 -17.64 28.24 30.71
N SER A 449 -16.49 28.85 30.45
CA SER A 449 -16.00 30.07 31.07
C SER A 449 -16.69 31.29 30.43
N SER A 450 -17.58 31.93 31.18
CA SER A 450 -18.09 33.27 30.91
C SER A 450 -17.12 34.30 31.50
N ASP A 451 -16.34 34.99 30.67
CA ASP A 451 -15.77 36.30 31.01
C ASP A 451 -15.04 36.87 29.78
N LEU A 452 -15.60 37.94 29.18
CA LEU A 452 -14.88 39.17 28.81
C LEU A 452 -15.81 40.12 28.08
N ALA A 453 -16.32 41.10 28.83
CA ALA A 453 -16.92 42.31 28.33
C ALA A 453 -16.06 43.52 28.75
N ARG A 454 -16.04 44.54 27.88
CA ARG A 454 -15.55 45.93 28.03
C ARG A 454 -14.12 46.23 27.57
N SER A 455 -14.02 46.96 26.45
CA SER A 455 -13.64 48.38 26.49
C SER A 455 -14.00 49.10 25.18
N ASN A 456 -14.76 50.18 25.30
CA ASN A 456 -15.04 51.18 24.26
C ASN A 456 -13.88 52.19 24.16
N THR A 457 -13.62 52.72 22.95
CA THR A 457 -13.29 54.15 22.71
C THR A 457 -13.38 54.52 21.20
N THR A 458 -14.45 55.24 20.86
CA THR A 458 -14.55 56.49 20.03
C THR A 458 -13.90 56.65 18.63
N THR A 459 -14.74 56.53 17.57
CA THR A 459 -15.16 57.49 16.48
C THR A 459 -14.19 58.55 15.86
N PRO A 460 -14.45 59.17 14.66
CA PRO A 460 -15.58 58.99 13.70
C PRO A 460 -15.34 59.14 12.14
N LEU A 461 -16.40 58.77 11.38
CA LEU A 461 -16.97 59.38 10.13
C LEU A 461 -16.19 59.40 8.81
N VAL A 462 -16.74 58.77 7.74
CA VAL A 462 -17.34 59.41 6.54
C VAL A 462 -18.31 58.41 5.85
N GLU A 463 -19.43 58.97 5.36
CA GLU A 463 -20.63 58.38 4.75
C GLU A 463 -20.49 57.83 3.29
N PRO A 464 -21.56 57.20 2.74
CA PRO A 464 -21.50 56.28 1.59
C PRO A 464 -21.95 56.91 0.26
N PHE A 465 -21.71 56.20 -0.85
CA PHE A 465 -22.44 56.40 -2.10
C PHE A 465 -22.95 55.08 -2.67
N ALA A 466 -24.27 55.07 -2.90
CA ALA A 466 -24.99 54.13 -3.74
C ALA A 466 -25.26 54.81 -5.10
N GLU A 467 -25.31 54.02 -6.18
CA GLU A 467 -26.15 54.17 -7.38
C GLU A 467 -25.78 53.03 -8.36
N SER A 468 -26.65 52.06 -8.65
CA SER A 468 -27.77 52.12 -9.62
C SER A 468 -27.32 52.22 -11.08
N THR A 469 -27.51 51.15 -11.86
CA THR A 469 -28.16 51.25 -13.18
C THR A 469 -28.70 49.90 -13.66
N GLN A 470 -29.90 49.96 -14.23
CA GLN A 470 -30.76 48.89 -14.70
C GLN A 470 -30.74 48.77 -16.25
N LEU A 471 -31.00 47.54 -16.73
CA LEU A 471 -31.90 47.11 -17.82
C LEU A 471 -31.68 47.53 -19.30
N ALA A 472 -31.58 46.49 -20.15
CA ALA A 472 -32.33 46.16 -21.39
C ALA A 472 -31.44 45.24 -22.26
N GLY A 473 -31.82 44.15 -22.91
CA GLY A 473 -33.07 43.71 -23.57
C GLY A 473 -32.68 43.13 -24.97
N PRO A 474 -33.43 42.18 -25.58
CA PRO A 474 -32.88 41.01 -26.30
C PRO A 474 -33.07 40.98 -27.84
N SER A 475 -32.39 40.06 -28.54
CA SER A 475 -32.70 39.51 -29.90
C SER A 475 -31.53 38.65 -30.41
N ALA A 476 -31.60 37.70 -31.33
CA ALA A 476 -32.59 36.79 -31.91
C ALA A 476 -31.79 35.83 -32.84
N LEU A 477 -32.30 34.62 -33.07
CA LEU A 477 -31.79 33.60 -34.02
C LEU A 477 -31.74 34.12 -35.47
N PRO A 478 -30.94 33.50 -36.37
CA PRO A 478 -31.55 32.53 -37.30
C PRO A 478 -30.66 31.35 -37.77
N THR A 479 -31.33 30.23 -38.09
CA THR A 479 -31.02 29.22 -39.13
C THR A 479 -32.26 29.18 -40.07
N PRO A 480 -32.34 28.51 -41.26
CA PRO A 480 -31.55 27.35 -41.79
C PRO A 480 -31.27 27.34 -43.34
N ALA A 481 -30.61 26.26 -43.84
CA ALA A 481 -30.79 25.52 -45.14
C ALA A 481 -29.45 24.92 -45.69
N THR A 482 -29.15 23.60 -45.62
CA THR A 482 -29.38 22.45 -46.58
C THR A 482 -28.68 22.52 -47.97
N PRO A 483 -28.41 21.39 -48.71
CA PRO A 483 -27.69 20.12 -48.39
C PRO A 483 -26.75 19.61 -49.56
N CYS A 484 -26.19 18.38 -49.42
CA CYS A 484 -25.59 17.41 -50.42
C CYS A 484 -24.04 17.29 -50.54
N PRO A 485 -23.49 16.14 -51.01
CA PRO A 485 -23.86 14.71 -50.84
C PRO A 485 -22.60 13.83 -50.46
N PRO A 486 -22.63 12.47 -50.51
CA PRO A 486 -21.81 11.62 -49.63
C PRO A 486 -20.41 11.33 -50.17
N ARG A 487 -19.48 11.05 -49.25
CA ARG A 487 -18.19 10.43 -49.58
C ARG A 487 -17.95 9.25 -48.65
N GLU A 488 -18.14 8.07 -49.20
CA GLU A 488 -17.54 6.82 -48.72
C GLU A 488 -16.02 7.02 -48.65
N GLN A 489 -15.42 6.66 -47.51
CA GLN A 489 -14.05 6.13 -47.46
C GLN A 489 -13.73 5.56 -46.08
N ASN A 490 -13.51 4.23 -46.11
CA ASN A 490 -12.53 3.46 -45.34
C ASN A 490 -12.63 3.48 -43.81
N ALA A 491 -13.10 2.34 -43.28
CA ALA A 491 -12.79 1.86 -41.96
C ALA A 491 -11.26 1.79 -41.78
N ALA A 492 -10.71 2.81 -41.13
CA ALA A 492 -9.41 2.70 -40.49
C ALA A 492 -9.58 1.83 -39.24
N GLU A 493 -8.72 0.84 -39.10
CA GLU A 493 -8.56 0.05 -37.88
C GLU A 493 -8.51 0.99 -36.68
N ALA A 494 -9.49 0.85 -35.77
CA ALA A 494 -9.51 1.60 -34.54
C ALA A 494 -8.23 1.28 -33.77
N ALA A 495 -7.42 2.33 -33.51
CA ALA A 495 -6.28 2.22 -32.62
C ALA A 495 -6.71 1.54 -31.31
N PRO A 496 -5.88 0.65 -30.74
CA PRO A 496 -6.22 -0.03 -29.50
C PRO A 496 -6.63 0.99 -28.44
N PRO A 497 -7.64 0.70 -27.60
CA PRO A 497 -8.12 1.63 -26.59
C PRO A 497 -6.94 2.08 -25.74
N GLY A 498 -6.73 3.40 -25.67
CA GLY A 498 -5.67 3.99 -24.86
C GLY A 498 -5.77 3.56 -23.39
N PRO A 499 -4.68 3.67 -22.62
CA PRO A 499 -4.68 3.27 -21.21
C PRO A 499 -5.81 3.97 -20.44
N ALA A 500 -6.49 3.20 -19.57
CA ALA A 500 -7.57 3.70 -18.75
C ALA A 500 -7.11 4.92 -17.91
N PRO A 501 -8.00 5.92 -17.68
CA PRO A 501 -7.63 7.11 -16.94
C PRO A 501 -7.15 6.76 -15.51
N PRO A 502 -6.24 7.56 -14.93
CA PRO A 502 -5.69 7.33 -13.60
C PRO A 502 -6.80 7.18 -12.55
N ARG A 503 -6.65 6.25 -11.61
CA ARG A 503 -7.63 6.02 -10.52
C ARG A 503 -7.46 6.98 -9.33
N CYS A 504 -6.32 7.66 -9.24
CA CYS A 504 -5.84 8.45 -8.10
C CYS A 504 -6.72 9.63 -7.69
N CYS A 505 -6.80 10.71 -8.49
CA CYS A 505 -7.59 11.90 -8.16
C CYS A 505 -8.05 12.61 -9.43
N THR A 506 -9.12 13.40 -9.33
CA THR A 506 -9.72 14.12 -10.46
C THR A 506 -8.70 15.00 -11.18
N VAL A 507 -7.82 15.67 -10.43
CA VAL A 507 -6.79 16.56 -10.98
C VAL A 507 -5.80 15.80 -11.87
N HIS A 508 -5.18 14.73 -11.36
CA HIS A 508 -4.25 13.91 -12.15
C HIS A 508 -4.96 13.24 -13.33
N SER A 509 -6.21 12.83 -13.18
CA SER A 509 -7.03 12.29 -14.27
C SER A 509 -7.22 13.30 -15.41
N LEU A 510 -7.56 14.55 -15.08
CA LEU A 510 -7.73 15.63 -16.05
C LEU A 510 -6.42 15.96 -16.78
N LEU A 511 -5.30 15.99 -16.06
CA LEU A 511 -4.00 16.30 -16.65
C LEU A 511 -3.46 15.15 -17.48
N HIS A 512 -3.69 13.91 -17.06
CA HIS A 512 -3.39 12.75 -17.88
C HIS A 512 -4.17 12.79 -19.20
N ARG A 513 -5.48 13.08 -19.15
CA ARG A 513 -6.28 13.28 -20.37
C ARG A 513 -5.72 14.41 -21.23
N HIS A 514 -5.34 15.53 -20.62
CA HIS A 514 -4.70 16.65 -21.32
C HIS A 514 -3.39 16.26 -22.01
N ALA A 515 -2.48 15.60 -21.28
CA ALA A 515 -1.18 15.16 -21.75
C ALA A 515 -1.29 14.12 -22.87
N MET A 516 -2.30 13.25 -22.79
CA MET A 516 -2.64 12.28 -23.84
C MET A 516 -3.44 12.90 -25.00
N GLN A 517 -3.55 14.23 -25.05
CA GLN A 517 -4.27 15.00 -26.07
C GLN A 517 -5.75 14.56 -26.23
N GLN A 518 -6.35 14.04 -25.16
CA GLN A 518 -7.76 13.67 -25.17
C GLN A 518 -8.63 14.93 -25.05
N PRO A 519 -9.80 14.98 -25.72
CA PRO A 519 -10.68 16.12 -25.64
C PRO A 519 -11.10 16.37 -24.19
N LEU A 520 -10.98 17.62 -23.74
CA LEU A 520 -11.45 18.09 -22.44
C LEU A 520 -12.69 18.98 -22.63
N LEU A 521 -13.65 18.86 -21.72
CA LEU A 521 -14.80 19.75 -21.64
C LEU A 521 -14.33 21.20 -21.38
N PRO A 522 -15.08 22.23 -21.80
CA PRO A 522 -14.66 23.63 -21.59
C PRO A 522 -14.34 23.98 -20.13
N GLY A 523 -15.12 23.48 -19.17
CA GLY A 523 -14.85 23.66 -17.74
C GLY A 523 -13.56 22.97 -17.28
N GLU A 524 -13.28 21.78 -17.80
CA GLU A 524 -12.05 21.04 -17.53
C GLU A 524 -10.81 21.79 -18.08
N GLN A 525 -10.92 22.40 -19.27
CA GLN A 525 -9.85 23.23 -19.84
C GLN A 525 -9.53 24.45 -18.98
N ALA A 526 -10.56 25.11 -18.43
CA ALA A 526 -10.35 26.25 -17.53
C ALA A 526 -9.62 25.83 -16.24
N VAL A 527 -9.98 24.66 -15.69
CA VAL A 527 -9.29 24.08 -14.53
C VAL A 527 -7.83 23.75 -14.87
N VAL A 528 -7.57 23.10 -16.02
CA VAL A 528 -6.19 22.78 -16.45
C VAL A 528 -5.36 24.05 -16.65
N ARG A 529 -5.89 25.09 -17.29
CA ARG A 529 -5.17 26.37 -17.47
C ARG A 529 -4.84 27.04 -16.13
N ARG A 530 -5.78 27.04 -15.20
CA ARG A 530 -5.54 27.57 -13.85
C ARG A 530 -4.42 26.80 -13.15
N LEU A 531 -4.47 25.47 -13.17
CA LEU A 531 -3.44 24.61 -12.58
C LEU A 531 -2.06 24.79 -13.25
N GLN A 532 -2.04 25.07 -14.57
CA GLN A 532 -0.81 25.41 -15.29
C GLN A 532 -0.23 26.74 -14.83
N GLN A 533 -1.08 27.76 -14.65
CA GLN A 533 -0.68 29.08 -14.12
C GLN A 533 -0.18 29.01 -12.68
N GLU A 534 -0.78 28.18 -11.84
CA GLU A 534 -0.33 27.96 -10.45
C GLU A 534 1.07 27.31 -10.38
N GLY A 535 1.44 26.56 -11.43
CA GLY A 535 2.79 26.02 -11.64
C GLY A 535 3.73 26.93 -12.46
N GLU A 536 3.36 28.18 -12.70
CA GLU A 536 4.30 29.20 -13.17
C GLU A 536 4.96 29.87 -11.95
N GLY A 537 6.27 30.04 -12.00
CA GLY A 537 6.97 30.69 -10.91
C GLY A 537 8.46 30.41 -10.91
N ASP A 538 9.09 30.75 -9.79
CA ASP A 538 10.53 30.66 -9.64
C ASP A 538 10.97 29.20 -9.43
N ALA A 539 12.23 28.93 -9.75
CA ALA A 539 12.92 27.71 -9.37
C ALA A 539 13.35 27.76 -7.90
N TRP A 540 13.12 26.66 -7.19
CA TRP A 540 13.52 26.45 -5.80
C TRP A 540 14.45 25.25 -5.70
N VAL A 541 15.33 25.27 -4.71
CA VAL A 541 16.23 24.15 -4.40
C VAL A 541 16.11 23.78 -2.92
N VAL A 542 16.03 22.48 -2.65
CA VAL A 542 16.16 21.92 -1.30
C VAL A 542 17.37 21.00 -1.28
N LEU A 543 18.34 21.32 -0.41
CA LEU A 543 19.58 20.57 -0.23
C LEU A 543 19.56 19.86 1.12
N VAL A 544 19.70 18.54 1.12
CA VAL A 544 19.62 17.72 2.32
C VAL A 544 20.86 16.86 2.47
N GLY A 545 21.56 17.04 3.58
CA GLY A 545 22.66 16.18 4.01
C GLY A 545 22.21 15.38 5.22
N GLY A 546 21.91 14.10 4.99
CA GLY A 546 21.63 13.16 6.07
C GLY A 546 22.91 12.40 6.42
N GLU A 547 23.15 12.20 7.70
CA GLU A 547 24.14 11.24 8.19
C GLU A 547 23.41 10.20 9.03
N ALA A 548 23.85 8.95 8.99
CA ALA A 548 23.17 7.92 9.76
C ALA A 548 23.50 8.09 11.25
N ALA A 549 22.46 8.11 12.10
CA ALA A 549 22.66 8.08 13.56
C ALA A 549 23.54 6.89 14.01
N SER A 550 23.57 5.80 13.23
CA SER A 550 24.47 4.67 13.47
C SER A 550 25.94 4.92 13.08
N VAL A 551 26.22 5.84 12.16
CA VAL A 551 27.62 6.26 11.90
C VAL A 551 28.10 7.18 13.04
N MET A 552 27.17 7.87 13.69
CA MET A 552 27.40 8.74 14.84
C MET A 552 27.44 8.01 16.19
N HIS A 553 27.66 6.68 16.22
CA HIS A 553 27.59 5.87 17.45
C HIS A 553 28.52 6.36 18.59
N ARG A 554 28.25 5.98 19.84
CA ARG A 554 29.29 5.91 20.89
C ARG A 554 30.20 4.76 20.51
N ASP A 555 31.50 4.87 20.76
CA ASP A 555 32.34 3.73 20.49
C ASP A 555 31.89 2.55 21.38
N ARG A 556 31.97 1.32 20.85
CA ARG A 556 31.54 0.11 21.57
C ARG A 556 32.33 -0.14 22.87
N ALA A 557 33.51 0.45 23.00
CA ALA A 557 34.35 0.33 24.18
C ALA A 557 33.99 1.38 25.27
N GLY A 558 33.03 2.27 25.02
CA GLY A 558 32.66 3.37 25.90
C GLY A 558 33.77 4.42 26.08
N THR A 559 34.79 4.44 25.22
CA THR A 559 35.95 5.34 25.35
C THR A 559 35.65 6.81 25.02
N ARG A 560 34.48 7.11 24.44
CA ARG A 560 34.00 8.47 24.14
C ARG A 560 32.63 8.73 24.76
N ALA A 561 32.43 9.97 25.23
CA ALA A 561 31.20 10.38 25.90
C ALA A 561 30.00 10.62 24.96
N GLY A 562 30.23 10.81 23.65
CA GLY A 562 29.21 11.32 22.71
C GLY A 562 29.24 10.73 21.30
N ALA A 563 28.50 11.40 20.40
CA ALA A 563 28.45 11.08 18.98
C ALA A 563 29.77 11.43 18.27
N TYR A 564 30.09 10.71 17.20
CA TYR A 564 31.25 10.99 16.36
C TYR A 564 30.83 11.64 15.05
N LEU A 565 31.06 12.95 14.91
CA LEU A 565 30.69 13.73 13.74
C LEU A 565 31.84 13.86 12.71
N GLY A 566 33.03 13.37 13.04
CA GLY A 566 34.18 13.39 12.13
C GLY A 566 33.99 12.57 10.84
N GLY A 567 33.00 11.67 10.80
CA GLY A 567 32.68 10.83 9.65
C GLY A 567 31.63 11.41 8.69
N HIS A 568 31.04 12.57 8.99
CA HIS A 568 29.85 13.07 8.29
C HIS A 568 30.14 13.43 6.83
N SER A 569 29.84 12.54 5.89
CA SER A 569 30.34 12.65 4.50
C SER A 569 29.51 13.57 3.59
N SER A 570 28.21 13.67 3.84
CA SER A 570 27.27 14.44 3.02
C SER A 570 27.39 15.97 3.16
N LEU A 571 27.84 16.48 4.31
CA LEU A 571 27.91 17.93 4.61
C LEU A 571 28.73 18.71 3.57
N GLN A 572 29.95 18.25 3.26
CA GLN A 572 30.83 18.89 2.29
C GLN A 572 30.23 18.90 0.88
N GLN A 573 29.56 17.81 0.50
CA GLN A 573 28.90 17.73 -0.80
C GLN A 573 27.76 18.75 -0.91
N ILE A 574 26.99 18.94 0.17
CA ILE A 574 25.93 19.95 0.23
C ILE A 574 26.50 21.37 0.23
N GLY A 575 27.61 21.64 0.93
CA GLY A 575 28.32 22.92 0.86
C GLY A 575 28.73 23.30 -0.57
N ARG A 576 29.31 22.34 -1.31
CA ARG A 576 29.66 22.51 -2.73
C ARG A 576 28.43 22.68 -3.62
N ALA A 577 27.38 21.90 -3.40
CA ALA A 577 26.12 22.03 -4.13
C ALA A 577 25.50 23.41 -3.94
N TYR A 578 25.50 23.91 -2.70
CA TYR A 578 25.01 25.25 -2.36
C TYR A 578 25.81 26.33 -3.10
N ALA A 579 27.14 26.28 -3.03
CA ALA A 579 28.01 27.25 -3.71
C ALA A 579 27.82 27.23 -5.24
N ALA A 580 27.61 26.05 -5.83
CA ALA A 580 27.38 25.91 -7.27
C ALA A 580 26.01 26.44 -7.71
N LEU A 581 24.98 26.30 -6.88
CA LEU A 581 23.59 26.61 -7.24
C LEU A 581 23.14 28.03 -6.83
N VAL A 582 23.71 28.62 -5.78
CA VAL A 582 23.31 29.96 -5.31
C VAL A 582 23.42 31.05 -6.39
N PRO A 583 24.43 31.05 -7.29
CA PRO A 583 24.47 31.94 -8.47
C PRO A 583 23.22 31.96 -9.35
N TRP A 584 22.57 30.81 -9.50
CA TRP A 584 21.56 30.58 -10.53
C TRP A 584 20.13 30.64 -9.98
N VAL A 585 20.00 30.40 -8.67
CA VAL A 585 18.71 30.28 -7.99
C VAL A 585 18.46 31.43 -7.02
N GLY A 586 19.51 31.96 -6.39
CA GLY A 586 19.44 32.96 -5.32
C GLY A 586 19.23 32.31 -3.95
N ARG A 587 19.92 32.84 -2.92
CA ARG A 587 19.91 32.31 -1.54
C ARG A 587 18.49 32.19 -1.00
N GLU A 588 17.64 33.17 -1.24
CA GLU A 588 16.26 33.22 -0.79
C GLU A 588 15.37 32.07 -1.30
N ARG A 589 15.81 31.33 -2.34
CA ARG A 589 15.12 30.17 -2.92
C ARG A 589 15.87 28.85 -2.75
N ILE A 590 16.96 28.85 -1.99
CA ILE A 590 17.65 27.62 -1.57
C ILE A 590 17.39 27.39 -0.09
N ILE A 591 16.86 26.22 0.22
CA ILE A 591 16.65 25.72 1.58
C ILE A 591 17.69 24.64 1.85
N VAL A 592 18.51 24.83 2.88
CA VAL A 592 19.60 23.90 3.23
C VAL A 592 19.31 23.25 4.58
N MET A 593 19.30 21.92 4.61
CA MET A 593 19.05 21.12 5.81
C MET A 593 20.20 20.14 6.04
N VAL A 594 21.13 20.53 6.93
CA VAL A 594 22.38 19.80 7.24
C VAL A 594 22.85 20.11 8.66
N GLN A 595 23.63 19.23 9.27
CA GLN A 595 24.23 19.46 10.60
C GLN A 595 25.50 20.33 10.53
N LEU A 596 25.45 21.51 9.90
CA LEU A 596 26.65 22.33 9.65
C LEU A 596 27.28 22.83 10.95
N GLN A 597 26.52 23.59 11.73
CA GLN A 597 26.96 24.22 12.96
C GLN A 597 27.28 23.16 14.02
N GLU A 598 26.42 22.13 14.16
CA GLU A 598 26.65 21.00 15.06
C GLU A 598 27.99 20.29 14.74
N THR A 599 28.29 20.07 13.45
CA THR A 599 29.54 19.42 13.02
C THR A 599 30.76 20.34 13.21
N LEU A 600 30.66 21.62 12.87
CA LEU A 600 31.77 22.58 13.04
C LEU A 600 32.14 22.77 14.51
N ASP A 601 31.14 22.90 15.40
CA ASP A 601 31.38 23.03 16.84
C ASP A 601 32.04 21.77 17.40
N TRP A 602 31.59 20.59 16.99
CA TRP A 602 32.20 19.33 17.38
C TRP A 602 33.65 19.21 16.88
N LEU A 603 33.91 19.53 15.61
CA LEU A 603 35.25 19.44 15.02
C LEU A 603 36.22 20.45 15.66
N ARG A 604 35.79 21.69 15.90
CA ARG A 604 36.61 22.70 16.60
C ARG A 604 36.94 22.26 18.02
N ALA A 605 35.96 21.73 18.75
CA ALA A 605 36.18 21.21 20.10
C ALA A 605 37.12 20.00 20.08
N ALA A 606 36.90 19.03 19.19
CA ALA A 606 37.71 17.82 19.10
C ALA A 606 39.15 18.09 18.63
N THR A 607 39.40 19.18 17.92
CA THR A 607 40.72 19.54 17.39
C THR A 607 41.49 20.56 18.24
N ALA A 608 40.90 21.05 19.34
CA ALA A 608 41.48 22.08 20.19
C ALA A 608 42.77 21.66 20.90
N SER A 609 42.92 20.37 21.23
CA SER A 609 44.12 19.78 21.84
C SER A 609 44.12 18.26 21.70
N GLU A 610 45.25 17.61 21.98
CA GLU A 610 45.33 16.14 22.05
C GLU A 610 44.36 15.57 23.09
N ALA A 611 44.28 16.19 24.27
CA ALA A 611 43.36 15.79 25.34
C ALA A 611 41.88 15.92 24.92
N ALA A 612 41.51 16.97 24.18
CA ALA A 612 40.16 17.13 23.65
C ALA A 612 39.83 16.07 22.58
N CYS A 613 40.79 15.78 21.69
CA CYS A 613 40.66 14.72 20.70
C CYS A 613 40.48 13.34 21.35
N GLU A 614 41.28 13.02 22.38
CA GLU A 614 41.13 11.79 23.14
C GLU A 614 39.74 11.69 23.79
N ALA A 615 39.29 12.75 24.46
CA ALA A 615 38.00 12.77 25.14
C ALA A 615 36.79 12.65 24.18
N MET A 616 36.84 13.31 23.02
CA MET A 616 35.70 13.37 22.10
C MET A 616 35.72 12.29 21.02
N ALA A 617 36.89 12.02 20.43
CA ALA A 617 37.06 11.05 19.35
C ALA A 617 37.54 9.67 19.85
N GLY A 618 37.96 9.57 21.11
CA GLY A 618 38.42 8.34 21.76
C GLY A 618 39.89 8.00 21.51
N ARG A 619 40.59 8.71 20.61
CA ARG A 619 41.98 8.42 20.23
C ARG A 619 42.72 9.67 19.72
N ILE A 620 43.85 10.02 20.35
CA ILE A 620 44.71 11.15 19.95
C ILE A 620 45.17 11.03 18.49
N SER A 621 45.41 9.80 18.00
CA SER A 621 45.89 9.53 16.63
C SER A 621 44.94 10.05 15.54
N LEU A 622 43.69 10.38 15.86
CA LEU A 622 42.74 10.96 14.91
C LEU A 622 42.91 12.48 14.72
N LEU A 623 43.68 13.16 15.59
CA LEU A 623 43.78 14.63 15.59
C LEU A 623 44.17 15.21 14.22
N PRO A 624 45.21 14.72 13.51
CA PRO A 624 45.55 15.27 12.19
C PRO A 624 44.43 15.10 11.15
N ALA A 625 43.73 13.96 11.18
CA ALA A 625 42.61 13.69 10.28
C ALA A 625 41.41 14.60 10.58
N LEU A 626 41.12 14.86 11.87
CA LEU A 626 40.05 15.77 12.29
C LEU A 626 40.38 17.24 11.97
N GLN A 627 41.64 17.66 12.11
CA GLN A 627 42.08 19.01 11.71
C GLN A 627 41.98 19.20 10.19
N HIS A 628 42.35 18.19 9.41
CA HIS A 628 42.13 18.20 7.98
C HIS A 628 40.63 18.26 7.66
N ARG A 629 39.80 17.47 8.36
CA ARG A 629 38.35 17.45 8.19
C ARG A 629 37.70 18.81 8.50
N LEU A 630 38.12 19.48 9.57
CA LEU A 630 37.65 20.81 9.92
C LEU A 630 37.94 21.81 8.79
N ARG A 631 39.20 21.90 8.36
CA ARG A 631 39.59 22.80 7.25
C ARG A 631 38.81 22.51 5.98
N ALA A 632 38.72 21.25 5.56
CA ALA A 632 38.01 20.87 4.35
C ALA A 632 36.50 21.16 4.45
N THR A 633 35.91 21.05 5.64
CA THR A 633 34.49 21.40 5.86
C THR A 633 34.27 22.90 5.80
N GLU A 634 35.14 23.69 6.43
CA GLU A 634 35.10 25.16 6.37
C GLU A 634 35.30 25.65 4.93
N GLU A 635 36.26 25.09 4.20
CA GLU A 635 36.52 25.38 2.78
C GLU A 635 35.30 25.04 1.91
N ASP A 636 34.81 23.80 1.95
CA ASP A 636 33.69 23.34 1.11
C ASP A 636 32.36 24.04 1.45
N CYS A 637 32.18 24.52 2.68
CA CYS A 637 30.99 25.23 3.14
C CYS A 637 31.20 26.75 3.21
N THR A 638 32.30 27.30 2.69
CA THR A 638 32.65 28.73 2.86
C THR A 638 31.49 29.65 2.47
N GLN A 639 30.89 29.43 1.31
CA GLN A 639 29.78 30.26 0.82
C GLN A 639 28.52 30.10 1.69
N LEU A 640 28.21 28.87 2.13
CA LEU A 640 27.06 28.61 3.01
C LEU A 640 27.23 29.28 4.37
N ILE A 641 28.43 29.23 4.94
CA ILE A 641 28.78 29.90 6.20
C ILE A 641 28.65 31.43 6.05
N ALA A 642 29.18 31.99 4.95
CA ALA A 642 29.10 33.41 4.66
C ALA A 642 27.65 33.91 4.53
N ASP A 643 26.76 33.06 4.01
CA ASP A 643 25.33 33.36 3.81
C ASP A 643 24.45 33.02 5.03
N GLY A 644 25.06 32.87 6.22
CA GLY A 644 24.36 32.69 7.49
C GLY A 644 24.13 31.24 7.92
N GLY A 645 24.73 30.26 7.23
CA GLY A 645 24.64 28.85 7.57
C GLY A 645 23.42 28.12 7.01
N ALA A 646 23.16 26.92 7.51
CA ALA A 646 22.02 26.09 7.12
C ALA A 646 20.70 26.69 7.64
N ASP A 647 19.60 26.50 6.90
CA ASP A 647 18.26 26.94 7.34
C ASP A 647 17.70 26.00 8.43
N TYR A 648 18.13 24.74 8.42
CA TYR A 648 17.81 23.74 9.41
C TYR A 648 19.08 22.99 9.81
N ASP A 649 19.38 23.00 11.11
CA ASP A 649 20.58 22.41 11.71
C ASP A 649 20.21 21.62 12.98
N GLY A 650 21.16 20.82 13.50
CA GLY A 650 20.95 19.97 14.67
C GLY A 650 19.66 19.16 14.58
N SER A 651 18.87 19.18 15.66
CA SER A 651 17.61 18.42 15.78
C SER A 651 16.57 18.70 14.70
N GLN A 652 16.66 19.81 13.98
CA GLN A 652 15.75 20.12 12.86
C GLN A 652 16.09 19.32 11.59
N VAL A 653 17.26 18.67 11.52
CA VAL A 653 17.65 17.78 10.43
C VAL A 653 17.02 16.39 10.65
N ASN A 654 15.72 16.30 10.45
CA ASN A 654 14.92 15.09 10.64
C ASN A 654 13.90 14.86 9.50
N PRO A 655 13.37 13.63 9.32
CA PRO A 655 12.46 13.32 8.21
C PRO A 655 11.19 14.18 8.18
N ALA A 656 10.54 14.40 9.33
CA ALA A 656 9.30 15.18 9.41
C ALA A 656 9.51 16.64 8.99
N GLN A 657 10.63 17.25 9.36
CA GLN A 657 10.97 18.61 8.94
C GLN A 657 11.13 18.69 7.42
N LEU A 658 11.78 17.72 6.77
CA LEU A 658 11.89 17.72 5.31
C LEU A 658 10.52 17.64 4.64
N LEU A 659 9.64 16.76 5.12
CA LEU A 659 8.29 16.65 4.56
C LEU A 659 7.51 17.97 4.68
N ARG A 660 7.62 18.65 5.83
CA ARG A 660 7.02 19.98 6.03
C ARG A 660 7.62 21.04 5.10
N VAL A 661 8.94 21.04 4.91
CA VAL A 661 9.62 21.92 3.95
C VAL A 661 9.08 21.70 2.54
N LEU A 662 8.96 20.45 2.09
CA LEU A 662 8.46 20.12 0.75
C LEU A 662 6.99 20.51 0.56
N LEU A 663 6.16 20.36 1.60
CA LEU A 663 4.73 20.65 1.56
C LEU A 663 4.38 22.14 1.80
N GLY A 664 5.37 22.98 2.10
CA GLY A 664 5.16 24.40 2.41
C GLY A 664 4.53 24.62 3.80
N GLU A 665 4.84 23.77 4.77
CA GLU A 665 4.21 23.71 6.09
C GLU A 665 5.19 24.13 7.20
N ALA A 666 5.71 25.37 7.13
CA ALA A 666 6.56 25.94 8.16
C ALA A 666 5.82 26.01 9.52
N ARG A 667 6.48 25.59 10.61
CA ARG A 667 5.87 25.59 11.97
C ARG A 667 6.09 26.91 12.69
N HIS A 668 7.24 27.53 12.47
CA HIS A 668 7.63 28.73 13.19
C HIS A 668 7.86 29.89 12.22
N THR A 669 7.54 31.10 12.69
CA THR A 669 7.84 32.32 11.93
C THR A 669 9.33 32.39 11.64
N GLY A 670 9.69 32.52 10.36
CA GLY A 670 11.09 32.57 9.90
C GLY A 670 11.64 31.23 9.39
N GLU A 671 10.96 30.11 9.62
CA GLU A 671 11.32 28.83 8.97
C GLU A 671 11.06 28.92 7.46
N LYS A 672 12.02 28.46 6.65
CA LYS A 672 11.87 28.40 5.20
C LYS A 672 11.18 27.12 4.78
N ALA A 673 10.12 27.22 4.00
CA ALA A 673 9.51 26.08 3.32
C ALA A 673 9.32 26.41 1.84
N VAL A 674 9.22 25.39 1.00
CA VAL A 674 8.90 25.56 -0.42
C VAL A 674 7.51 26.18 -0.52
N PRO A 675 7.33 27.33 -1.20
CA PRO A 675 6.01 27.92 -1.32
C PRO A 675 5.00 26.94 -1.94
N GLN A 676 3.77 26.99 -1.44
CA GLN A 676 2.71 26.13 -1.95
C GLN A 676 2.31 26.51 -3.37
N GLU A 677 2.47 27.79 -3.75
CA GLU A 677 2.14 28.37 -5.06
C GLU A 677 3.34 29.16 -5.61
N GLY A 678 3.35 29.45 -6.91
CA GLY A 678 4.40 30.29 -7.52
C GLY A 678 5.78 29.62 -7.59
N VAL A 679 5.80 28.28 -7.62
CA VAL A 679 7.02 27.47 -7.76
C VAL A 679 6.93 26.70 -9.07
N GLY A 680 7.72 27.12 -10.06
CA GLY A 680 7.73 26.51 -11.38
C GLY A 680 8.56 25.24 -11.45
N ALA A 681 9.65 25.20 -10.70
CA ALA A 681 10.52 24.04 -10.58
C ALA A 681 11.02 23.89 -9.14
N LEU A 682 11.15 22.65 -8.69
CA LEU A 682 11.82 22.29 -7.45
C LEU A 682 12.91 21.25 -7.74
N THR A 683 14.15 21.59 -7.39
CA THR A 683 15.25 20.64 -7.35
C THR A 683 15.49 20.16 -5.93
N LEU A 684 15.41 18.86 -5.68
CA LEU A 684 15.71 18.24 -4.38
C LEU A 684 16.96 17.37 -4.51
N ILE A 685 17.98 17.66 -3.72
CA ILE A 685 19.20 16.86 -3.63
C ILE A 685 19.29 16.28 -2.23
N ILE A 686 19.31 14.95 -2.13
CA ILE A 686 19.51 14.22 -0.89
C ILE A 686 20.84 13.47 -0.99
N SER A 687 21.82 13.85 -0.17
CA SER A 687 23.05 13.08 0.05
C SER A 687 23.02 12.47 1.44
N SER A 688 22.97 11.14 1.54
CA SER A 688 22.88 10.44 2.82
C SER A 688 23.34 8.97 2.73
N HIS A 689 23.15 8.22 3.79
CA HIS A 689 23.09 6.76 3.77
C HIS A 689 21.67 6.30 3.49
N GLY A 690 21.53 5.11 2.92
CA GLY A 690 20.24 4.47 2.69
C GLY A 690 20.31 2.98 2.90
N ASN A 691 19.14 2.39 3.12
CA ASN A 691 18.97 0.96 3.34
C ASN A 691 17.51 0.57 3.08
N ALA A 692 17.21 -0.71 3.23
CA ALA A 692 15.86 -1.25 3.13
C ALA A 692 15.56 -2.18 4.32
N HIS A 693 14.29 -2.47 4.53
CA HIS A 693 13.85 -3.60 5.34
C HIS A 693 12.59 -4.19 4.73
N GLU A 694 12.25 -5.41 5.08
CA GLU A 694 10.97 -6.00 4.67
C GLU A 694 9.82 -5.13 5.15
N ALA A 695 8.85 -4.84 4.28
CA ALA A 695 7.67 -4.05 4.67
C ALA A 695 6.83 -4.84 5.69
N HIS A 696 6.61 -6.12 5.41
CA HIS A 696 5.93 -7.03 6.30
C HIS A 696 6.87 -8.18 6.64
N PRO A 697 6.99 -8.59 7.92
CA PRO A 697 7.74 -9.78 8.25
C PRO A 697 7.16 -10.96 7.47
N ALA A 698 8.02 -11.85 6.97
CA ALA A 698 7.56 -13.07 6.30
C ALA A 698 6.50 -13.77 7.17
N SER A 699 5.29 -13.90 6.62
CA SER A 699 4.17 -14.53 7.32
C SER A 699 4.13 -16.00 6.96
N THR A 700 3.93 -16.87 7.93
CA THR A 700 3.63 -18.28 7.66
C THR A 700 2.14 -18.41 7.41
N ARG A 701 1.74 -18.99 6.28
CA ARG A 701 0.35 -19.39 6.03
C ARG A 701 -0.07 -20.47 7.03
N GLU A 702 -1.39 -20.68 7.17
CA GLU A 702 -1.95 -21.76 8.00
C GLU A 702 -1.41 -23.15 7.64
N ASP A 703 -0.98 -23.36 6.39
CA ASP A 703 -0.37 -24.60 5.91
C ASP A 703 1.14 -24.74 6.23
N GLY A 704 1.72 -23.78 6.97
CA GLY A 704 3.14 -23.77 7.31
C GLY A 704 4.04 -23.23 6.20
N THR A 705 3.50 -22.83 5.04
CA THR A 705 4.30 -22.24 3.97
C THR A 705 4.72 -20.82 4.33
N LEU A 706 6.02 -20.56 4.28
CA LEU A 706 6.55 -19.22 4.46
C LEU A 706 6.14 -18.39 3.23
N VAL A 707 5.31 -17.37 3.41
CA VAL A 707 5.05 -16.36 2.40
C VAL A 707 6.15 -15.31 2.56
N PRO A 708 7.14 -15.27 1.63
CA PRO A 708 8.19 -14.27 1.71
C PRO A 708 7.56 -12.87 1.66
N ALA A 709 8.19 -11.93 2.37
CA ALA A 709 7.84 -10.52 2.29
C ALA A 709 7.84 -10.10 0.81
N ARG A 710 6.68 -9.64 0.31
CA ARG A 710 6.53 -9.35 -1.12
C ARG A 710 7.21 -8.06 -1.54
N HIS A 711 7.41 -7.14 -0.60
CA HIS A 711 7.96 -5.82 -0.84
C HIS A 711 8.86 -5.39 0.31
N ASP A 712 9.93 -4.68 -0.02
CA ASP A 712 10.78 -4.00 0.94
C ASP A 712 10.39 -2.52 0.99
N GLU A 713 10.59 -1.90 2.15
CA GLU A 713 10.50 -0.47 2.33
C GLU A 713 11.91 0.12 2.32
N TRP A 714 12.18 1.01 1.38
CA TRP A 714 13.46 1.71 1.25
C TRP A 714 13.43 3.02 2.03
N TYR A 715 14.57 3.41 2.58
CA TYR A 715 14.69 4.66 3.31
C TYR A 715 16.09 5.26 3.21
N CYS A 716 16.16 6.58 3.34
CA CYS A 716 17.41 7.26 3.65
C CYS A 716 17.46 7.66 5.14
N HIS A 717 18.67 7.78 5.65
CA HIS A 717 18.92 8.09 7.05
C HIS A 717 18.92 9.60 7.29
N PHE A 718 18.47 9.96 8.49
CA PHE A 718 18.62 11.28 9.09
C PHE A 718 19.38 11.16 10.40
N PRO A 719 20.08 12.24 10.79
CA PRO A 719 20.87 12.25 12.00
C PRO A 719 20.01 12.36 13.26
N HIS A 720 18.87 13.02 13.16
CA HIS A 720 17.95 13.26 14.28
C HIS A 720 16.58 12.62 14.01
N PRO A 721 15.89 12.16 15.06
CA PRO A 721 14.56 11.57 14.91
C PRO A 721 13.53 12.67 14.61
N SER A 722 12.51 12.35 13.82
CA SER A 722 11.28 13.15 13.78
C SER A 722 10.73 13.34 15.20
N PRO A 723 10.16 14.48 15.59
CA PRO A 723 9.49 14.68 16.89
C PRO A 723 8.34 13.71 17.16
N LEU A 724 7.94 13.53 18.43
CA LEU A 724 6.89 12.56 18.82
C LEU A 724 5.52 12.94 18.24
N GLU A 725 5.24 14.23 18.16
CA GLU A 725 4.01 14.75 17.57
C GLU A 725 3.87 14.45 16.06
N ASP A 726 4.98 14.11 15.40
CA ASP A 726 5.04 13.75 13.98
C ASP A 726 4.96 12.23 13.73
N ASP A 727 4.72 11.41 14.76
CA ASP A 727 4.60 9.94 14.62
C ASP A 727 3.50 9.54 13.63
N HIS A 728 2.47 10.37 13.47
CA HIS A 728 1.37 10.15 12.51
C HIS A 728 1.84 10.07 11.04
N LEU A 729 3.00 10.66 10.70
CA LEU A 729 3.60 10.58 9.36
C LEU A 729 4.08 9.17 9.02
N TYR A 730 4.27 8.31 10.03
CA TYR A 730 4.72 6.93 9.87
C TYR A 730 3.56 5.92 9.83
N ASN A 731 2.30 6.37 9.98
CA ASN A 731 1.13 5.48 9.91
C ASN A 731 0.93 4.82 8.54
N VAL A 732 1.63 5.34 7.52
CA VAL A 732 1.51 4.94 6.12
C VAL A 732 2.65 4.05 5.65
N VAL A 733 3.64 3.80 6.50
CA VAL A 733 4.85 3.04 6.14
C VAL A 733 4.91 1.75 6.95
N SER A 734 5.34 0.67 6.32
CA SER A 734 5.38 -0.64 6.97
C SER A 734 6.69 -0.81 7.77
N TYR A 735 6.93 0.06 8.75
CA TYR A 735 8.17 0.06 9.54
C TYR A 735 8.27 -1.12 10.53
N HIS A 736 7.17 -1.83 10.79
CA HIS A 736 7.12 -2.98 11.71
C HIS A 736 7.90 -4.19 11.19
N GLY A 737 8.14 -4.31 9.88
CA GLY A 737 8.97 -5.36 9.31
C GLY A 737 10.48 -5.12 9.50
N SER A 738 10.90 -3.95 10.00
CA SER A 738 12.26 -3.76 10.48
C SER A 738 12.45 -4.65 11.73
N PRO A 739 13.27 -5.71 11.69
CA PRO A 739 13.48 -6.56 12.85
C PRO A 739 13.94 -5.67 14.00
N ALA A 740 13.20 -5.62 15.09
CA ALA A 740 13.54 -4.79 16.23
C ALA A 740 14.88 -5.25 16.80
N PRO A 741 15.98 -4.45 16.78
CA PRO A 741 17.20 -4.85 17.45
C PRO A 741 17.26 -4.16 18.82
N ALA A 742 17.74 -4.93 19.79
CA ALA A 742 17.99 -4.66 21.21
C ALA A 742 17.89 -3.19 21.70
N PRO A 743 17.24 -2.95 22.87
CA PRO A 743 17.10 -1.65 23.55
C PRO A 743 18.37 -0.81 23.68
N GLU A 744 19.55 -1.43 23.57
CA GLU A 744 20.85 -0.82 23.87
C GLU A 744 21.48 0.01 22.74
N SER A 745 20.89 0.00 21.52
CA SER A 745 21.58 0.52 20.32
C SER A 745 21.16 1.90 19.83
N VAL A 746 20.22 2.60 20.50
CA VAL A 746 19.75 3.92 20.03
C VAL A 746 20.06 5.00 21.08
N GLN A 747 21.09 5.79 20.81
CA GLN A 747 21.65 6.82 21.72
C GLN A 747 20.70 7.95 22.13
N TRP A 748 19.48 7.93 21.63
CA TRP A 748 18.48 8.99 21.84
C TRP A 748 17.18 8.47 22.47
N ASN A 749 17.11 7.18 22.83
CA ASN A 749 15.91 6.55 23.39
C ASN A 749 14.65 6.70 22.51
N GLN A 750 14.82 6.93 21.19
CA GLN A 750 13.72 7.05 20.24
C GLN A 750 13.69 5.84 19.28
N PRO A 751 12.52 5.43 18.78
CA PRO A 751 12.40 4.37 17.78
C PRO A 751 13.22 4.64 16.50
N ARG A 752 13.90 3.62 15.96
CA ARG A 752 14.75 3.75 14.76
C ARG A 752 14.01 4.28 13.53
N HIS A 753 12.74 3.95 13.36
CA HIS A 753 11.95 4.38 12.20
C HIS A 753 11.85 5.92 12.11
N ARG A 754 11.96 6.64 13.23
CA ARG A 754 11.90 8.11 13.25
C ARG A 754 13.15 8.79 12.69
N TYR A 755 14.25 8.06 12.53
CA TYR A 755 15.48 8.53 11.85
C TYR A 755 15.46 8.26 10.35
N ARG A 756 14.37 7.67 9.84
CA ARG A 756 14.29 7.17 8.48
C ARG A 756 13.26 8.00 7.73
N LEU A 757 13.67 8.47 6.57
CA LEU A 757 12.75 9.00 5.57
C LEU A 757 12.48 7.88 4.57
N TYR A 758 11.28 7.35 4.66
CA TYR A 758 10.83 6.23 3.83
C TYR A 758 10.43 6.67 2.44
N SER A 759 10.64 5.81 1.44
CA SER A 759 10.27 6.07 0.05
C SER A 759 8.77 6.32 -0.10
N THR A 760 7.94 5.62 0.67
CA THR A 760 6.48 5.85 0.71
C THR A 760 6.13 7.25 1.24
N MET A 761 6.88 7.77 2.22
CA MET A 761 6.68 9.16 2.71
C MET A 761 7.03 10.19 1.64
N LEU A 762 8.15 10.00 0.94
CA LEU A 762 8.55 10.86 -0.18
C LEU A 762 7.51 10.83 -1.31
N PHE A 763 7.06 9.64 -1.70
CA PHE A 763 5.99 9.47 -2.69
C PHE A 763 4.73 10.27 -2.30
N GLN A 764 4.29 10.19 -1.04
CA GLN A 764 3.12 10.93 -0.57
C GLN A 764 3.33 12.44 -0.61
N ALA A 765 4.52 12.92 -0.23
CA ALA A 765 4.84 14.34 -0.34
C ALA A 765 4.75 14.82 -1.78
N TYR A 766 5.38 14.11 -2.72
CA TYR A 766 5.32 14.47 -4.15
C TYR A 766 3.92 14.39 -4.71
N HIS A 767 3.17 13.35 -4.36
CA HIS A 767 1.77 13.21 -4.77
C HIS A 767 0.93 14.40 -4.31
N ARG A 768 1.08 14.83 -3.05
CA ARG A 768 0.36 16.01 -2.51
C ARG A 768 0.81 17.30 -3.17
N MET A 769 2.11 17.47 -3.40
CA MET A 769 2.64 18.63 -4.11
C MET A 769 2.09 18.75 -5.53
N LEU A 770 2.12 17.65 -6.28
CA LEU A 770 1.65 17.61 -7.67
C LEU A 770 0.13 17.64 -7.76
N ALA A 771 -0.60 17.11 -6.77
CA ALA A 771 -2.05 17.29 -6.71
C ALA A 771 -2.45 18.76 -6.53
N ARG A 772 -1.63 19.55 -5.82
CA ARG A 772 -1.84 21.00 -5.62
C ARG A 772 -1.33 21.82 -6.80
N SER A 773 -0.15 21.50 -7.31
CA SER A 773 0.57 22.26 -8.34
C SER A 773 1.08 21.31 -9.44
N PRO A 774 0.20 20.82 -10.31
CA PRO A 774 0.51 19.69 -11.18
C PRO A 774 1.45 20.01 -12.34
N ALA A 775 1.67 21.29 -12.61
CA ALA A 775 2.63 21.78 -13.59
C ALA A 775 4.03 22.04 -12.99
N ARG A 776 4.21 21.86 -11.68
CA ARG A 776 5.50 22.06 -11.00
C ARG A 776 6.47 20.95 -11.39
N ARG A 777 7.60 21.34 -12.00
CA ARG A 777 8.68 20.41 -12.35
C ARG A 777 9.42 19.97 -11.09
N LEU A 778 9.65 18.66 -10.94
CA LEU A 778 10.42 18.09 -9.84
C LEU A 778 11.70 17.44 -10.40
N VAL A 779 12.87 17.90 -9.98
CA VAL A 779 14.17 17.31 -10.34
C VAL A 779 14.79 16.77 -9.06
N LEU A 780 14.86 15.45 -8.95
CA LEU A 780 15.25 14.76 -7.73
C LEU A 780 16.58 14.06 -7.94
N LEU A 781 17.55 14.25 -7.05
CA LEU A 781 18.83 13.53 -7.04
C LEU A 781 19.01 12.83 -5.70
N TYR A 782 19.00 11.50 -5.73
CA TYR A 782 19.15 10.63 -4.57
C TYR A 782 20.55 10.01 -4.54
N GLN A 783 21.45 10.64 -3.78
CA GLN A 783 22.81 10.19 -3.52
C GLN A 783 22.87 9.41 -2.20
N PHE A 784 22.43 8.15 -2.22
CA PHE A 784 22.52 7.23 -1.08
C PHE A 784 22.41 5.76 -1.53
N CYS A 785 22.90 4.83 -0.72
CA CYS A 785 22.79 3.39 -1.00
C CYS A 785 21.32 2.95 -1.10
N LEU A 786 21.00 2.05 -2.03
CA LEU A 786 19.66 1.57 -2.31
C LEU A 786 18.68 2.66 -2.82
N SER A 787 19.21 3.75 -3.38
CA SER A 787 18.40 4.87 -3.90
C SER A 787 17.49 4.48 -5.07
N GLY A 788 17.85 3.49 -5.89
CA GLY A 788 16.98 2.93 -6.94
C GLY A 788 15.64 2.42 -6.39
N GLY A 789 15.68 1.77 -5.23
CA GLY A 789 14.49 1.29 -4.55
C GLY A 789 13.60 2.42 -4.03
N ALA A 790 14.21 3.53 -3.59
CA ALA A 790 13.46 4.72 -3.19
C ALA A 790 12.74 5.43 -4.34
N ALA A 791 13.19 5.22 -5.59
CA ALA A 791 12.58 5.77 -6.81
C ALA A 791 11.59 4.81 -7.50
N LYS A 792 11.35 3.60 -6.95
CA LYS A 792 10.51 2.58 -7.58
C LYS A 792 9.08 3.00 -7.88
N PHE A 793 8.54 3.99 -7.17
CA PHE A 793 7.20 4.53 -7.50
C PHE A 793 7.12 5.09 -8.94
N MET A 794 8.25 5.44 -9.57
CA MET A 794 8.29 5.89 -10.97
C MET A 794 8.29 4.75 -11.99
N ASN A 795 8.80 3.56 -11.64
CA ASN A 795 8.95 2.45 -12.58
C ASN A 795 7.99 1.28 -12.33
N LEU A 796 7.48 1.12 -11.10
CA LEU A 796 6.59 0.01 -10.74
C LEU A 796 5.25 0.12 -11.49
N PRO A 797 4.82 -0.93 -12.21
CA PRO A 797 3.55 -0.93 -12.92
C PRO A 797 2.35 -0.59 -12.03
N SER A 798 2.35 -1.03 -10.77
CA SER A 798 1.28 -0.72 -9.81
C SER A 798 1.12 0.78 -9.58
N TYR A 799 2.22 1.51 -9.38
CA TYR A 799 2.20 2.96 -9.21
C TYR A 799 1.85 3.69 -10.51
N ARG A 800 2.44 3.25 -11.62
CA ARG A 800 2.17 3.82 -12.96
C ARG A 800 0.71 3.65 -13.39
N ASN A 801 0.10 2.52 -13.06
CA ASN A 801 -1.29 2.26 -13.42
C ASN A 801 -2.26 2.99 -12.49
N PHE A 802 -1.96 3.07 -11.19
CA PHE A 802 -2.89 3.65 -10.22
C PHE A 802 -2.77 5.19 -10.11
N PHE A 803 -1.54 5.70 -10.03
CA PHE A 803 -1.23 7.11 -9.83
C PHE A 803 -0.74 7.82 -11.09
N SER A 804 -0.49 7.08 -12.18
CA SER A 804 0.07 7.62 -13.42
C SER A 804 1.36 8.39 -13.21
N THR A 805 2.26 7.83 -12.40
CA THR A 805 3.57 8.43 -12.08
C THR A 805 4.41 8.72 -13.32
N GLN A 806 4.21 7.98 -14.42
CA GLN A 806 4.80 8.27 -15.74
C GLN A 806 4.38 9.60 -16.36
N THR A 807 3.29 10.21 -15.88
CA THR A 807 2.80 11.51 -16.36
C THR A 807 3.11 12.66 -15.42
N TRP A 808 3.77 12.38 -14.30
CA TRP A 808 4.19 13.42 -13.38
C TRP A 808 5.33 14.22 -14.02
N PRO A 809 5.39 15.55 -13.85
CA PRO A 809 6.51 16.38 -14.32
C PRO A 809 7.75 16.18 -13.43
N MET A 810 8.23 14.96 -13.34
CA MET A 810 9.29 14.53 -12.44
C MET A 810 10.45 13.88 -13.21
N TYR A 811 11.66 14.23 -12.81
CA TYR A 811 12.92 13.63 -13.26
C TYR A 811 13.70 13.17 -12.03
N VAL A 812 13.91 11.88 -11.87
CA VAL A 812 14.56 11.29 -10.69
C VAL A 812 15.88 10.65 -11.11
N MET A 813 16.97 11.05 -10.48
CA MET A 813 18.29 10.45 -10.62
C MET A 813 18.64 9.70 -9.33
N VAL A 814 19.13 8.47 -9.48
CA VAL A 814 19.56 7.62 -8.37
C VAL A 814 21.00 7.18 -8.61
N THR A 815 21.74 6.95 -7.52
CA THR A 815 23.18 6.65 -7.58
C THR A 815 23.52 5.22 -7.18
N SER A 816 22.52 4.35 -7.10
CA SER A 816 22.66 2.91 -6.89
C SER A 816 21.39 2.19 -7.35
N GLY A 817 21.52 0.90 -7.70
CA GLY A 817 20.36 0.00 -7.83
C GLY A 817 19.60 -0.22 -6.52
N ASP A 818 18.55 -1.05 -6.56
CA ASP A 818 17.59 -1.25 -5.46
C ASP A 818 18.20 -1.81 -4.16
N TYR A 819 19.26 -2.59 -4.29
CA TYR A 819 19.96 -3.25 -3.18
C TYR A 819 21.47 -2.97 -3.21
N GLU A 820 21.90 -2.02 -4.04
CA GLU A 820 23.31 -1.74 -4.26
C GLU A 820 23.82 -0.62 -3.37
N PRO A 821 25.11 -0.65 -2.98
CA PRO A 821 25.76 0.52 -2.42
C PRO A 821 25.95 1.61 -3.49
N ALA A 822 25.88 2.87 -3.06
CA ALA A 822 26.18 4.03 -3.90
C ALA A 822 27.67 4.39 -3.87
N LEU A 823 28.19 4.98 -4.95
CA LEU A 823 29.52 5.59 -5.00
C LEU A 823 29.40 7.12 -4.89
N GLY A 824 30.36 7.77 -4.23
CA GLY A 824 30.22 9.15 -3.76
C GLY A 824 30.43 10.27 -4.79
N ALA A 825 30.95 9.98 -5.99
CA ALA A 825 31.38 11.02 -6.92
C ALA A 825 30.26 11.64 -7.76
N PHE A 826 29.13 10.94 -7.97
CA PHE A 826 28.11 11.33 -8.96
C PHE A 826 27.60 12.76 -8.77
N LEU A 827 27.27 13.17 -7.53
CA LEU A 827 26.81 14.53 -7.25
C LEU A 827 27.85 15.60 -7.64
N SER A 828 29.14 15.37 -7.39
CA SER A 828 30.20 16.32 -7.76
C SER A 828 30.34 16.46 -9.27
N LEU A 829 30.29 15.33 -10.00
CA LEU A 829 30.34 15.30 -11.46
C LEU A 829 29.12 16.01 -12.06
N TRP A 830 27.93 15.74 -11.51
CA TRP A 830 26.68 16.37 -11.93
C TRP A 830 26.70 17.89 -11.75
N LEU A 831 27.14 18.38 -10.59
CA LEU A 831 27.28 19.81 -10.32
C LEU A 831 28.31 20.47 -11.24
N GLY A 832 29.42 19.78 -11.53
CA GLY A 832 30.44 20.25 -12.46
C GLY A 832 29.90 20.44 -13.88
N GLN A 833 29.23 19.42 -14.43
CA GLN A 833 28.62 19.48 -15.75
C GLN A 833 27.49 20.52 -15.83
N LEU A 834 26.65 20.59 -14.79
CA LEU A 834 25.59 21.60 -14.68
C LEU A 834 26.17 23.02 -14.70
N THR A 835 27.16 23.28 -13.85
CA THR A 835 27.79 24.61 -13.76
C THR A 835 28.48 24.99 -15.06
N ALA A 836 29.19 24.05 -15.69
CA ALA A 836 29.83 24.28 -16.98
C ALA A 836 28.81 24.63 -18.09
N ALA A 837 27.67 23.93 -18.13
CA ALA A 837 26.60 24.21 -19.07
C ALA A 837 25.99 25.61 -18.84
N LEU A 838 25.69 25.95 -17.59
CA LEU A 838 25.13 27.25 -17.22
C LEU A 838 26.09 28.42 -17.51
N VAL A 839 27.37 28.28 -17.18
CA VAL A 839 28.40 29.32 -17.44
C VAL A 839 28.62 29.52 -18.94
N SER A 840 28.65 28.44 -19.73
CA SER A 840 28.84 28.52 -21.18
C SER A 840 27.59 28.95 -21.95
N GLY A 841 26.44 29.03 -21.28
CA GLY A 841 25.14 29.26 -21.93
C GLY A 841 24.75 28.11 -22.87
N ARG A 842 25.34 26.93 -22.71
CA ARG A 842 25.01 25.76 -23.53
C ARG A 842 23.62 25.27 -23.15
N ARG A 843 22.74 25.18 -24.15
CA ARG A 843 21.44 24.55 -24.00
C ARG A 843 21.64 23.05 -23.95
N LEU A 844 21.49 22.49 -22.75
CA LEU A 844 21.47 21.06 -22.51
C LEU A 844 20.11 20.66 -21.95
N THR A 845 19.62 19.50 -22.38
CA THR A 845 18.47 18.86 -21.73
C THR A 845 18.91 18.12 -20.46
N LEU A 846 17.95 17.73 -19.61
CA LEU A 846 18.22 16.88 -18.45
C LEU A 846 18.85 15.54 -18.85
N GLN A 847 18.39 14.92 -19.95
CA GLN A 847 18.99 13.69 -20.46
C GLN A 847 20.43 13.90 -20.93
N GLU A 848 20.70 14.96 -21.69
CA GLU A 848 22.05 15.24 -22.17
C GLU A 848 23.03 15.49 -21.02
N LEU A 849 22.58 16.20 -19.98
CA LEU A 849 23.35 16.38 -18.74
C LEU A 849 23.63 15.03 -18.07
N PHE A 850 22.60 14.20 -17.86
CA PHE A 850 22.76 12.89 -17.24
C PHE A 850 23.72 12.00 -18.04
N THR A 851 23.57 11.93 -19.37
CA THR A 851 24.45 11.12 -20.23
C THR A 851 25.90 11.61 -20.18
N ALA A 852 26.14 12.92 -20.14
CA ALA A 852 27.49 13.45 -19.97
C ALA A 852 28.10 13.06 -18.61
N VAL A 853 27.32 13.14 -17.54
CA VAL A 853 27.73 12.76 -16.18
C VAL A 853 27.96 11.26 -16.07
N GLU A 854 27.06 10.44 -16.62
CA GLU A 854 27.17 8.98 -16.64
C GLU A 854 28.42 8.52 -17.37
N LYS A 855 28.69 9.12 -18.54
CA LYS A 855 29.92 8.87 -19.27
C LYS A 855 31.15 9.17 -18.41
N GLN A 856 31.20 10.36 -17.81
CA GLN A 856 32.31 10.75 -16.94
C GLN A 856 32.46 9.82 -15.72
N TYR A 857 31.35 9.46 -15.09
CA TYR A 857 31.30 8.59 -13.93
C TYR A 857 31.88 7.20 -14.23
N TRP A 858 31.55 6.61 -15.38
CA TRP A 858 32.03 5.28 -15.74
C TRP A 858 33.39 5.25 -16.44
N GLU A 859 33.69 6.23 -17.29
CA GLU A 859 34.93 6.22 -18.08
C GLU A 859 36.11 6.84 -17.33
N GLU A 860 35.87 7.87 -16.50
CA GLU A 860 36.93 8.63 -15.84
C GLU A 860 37.06 8.26 -14.36
N GLU A 861 35.95 8.24 -13.63
CA GLU A 861 35.98 8.08 -12.17
C GLU A 861 36.02 6.60 -11.71
N TYR A 862 35.19 5.74 -12.31
CA TYR A 862 35.06 4.33 -11.91
C TYR A 862 35.19 3.30 -13.05
N PRO A 863 36.26 3.35 -13.88
CA PRO A 863 36.43 2.44 -15.01
C PRO A 863 36.51 0.96 -14.60
N GLU A 864 37.10 0.67 -13.44
CA GLU A 864 37.22 -0.69 -12.90
C GLU A 864 35.87 -1.25 -12.46
N VAL A 865 35.05 -0.43 -11.79
CA VAL A 865 33.68 -0.82 -11.37
C VAL A 865 32.81 -1.02 -12.60
N ALA A 866 32.89 -0.13 -13.60
CA ALA A 866 32.17 -0.29 -14.86
C ALA A 866 32.54 -1.63 -15.55
N SER A 867 33.81 -1.99 -15.54
CA SER A 867 34.26 -3.29 -16.07
C SER A 867 33.71 -4.46 -15.26
N SER A 868 33.74 -4.38 -13.93
CA SER A 868 33.19 -5.40 -13.03
C SER A 868 31.69 -5.60 -13.24
N ASN A 869 30.92 -4.52 -13.32
CA ASN A 869 29.48 -4.56 -13.54
C ASN A 869 29.14 -5.17 -14.92
N ARG A 870 29.92 -4.87 -15.97
CA ARG A 870 29.75 -5.51 -17.30
C ARG A 870 30.04 -7.00 -17.31
N CYS A 871 31.01 -7.47 -16.50
CA CYS A 871 31.33 -8.88 -16.37
C CYS A 871 30.33 -9.65 -15.49
N ASN A 872 29.56 -8.94 -14.67
CA ASN A 872 28.52 -9.49 -13.81
C ASN A 872 27.17 -8.87 -14.17
N PRO A 873 26.68 -9.05 -15.41
CA PRO A 873 25.42 -8.47 -15.81
C PRO A 873 24.32 -8.96 -14.87
N TRP A 874 23.38 -8.06 -14.58
CA TRP A 874 22.17 -8.43 -13.88
C TRP A 874 21.43 -9.46 -14.73
N ASP A 875 21.53 -10.73 -14.36
CA ASP A 875 20.80 -11.80 -15.02
C ASP A 875 19.38 -11.79 -14.43
N ASP A 876 18.35 -11.70 -15.27
CA ASP A 876 16.95 -11.80 -14.84
C ASP A 876 16.68 -13.14 -14.13
N ALA A 877 17.57 -14.14 -14.32
CA ALA A 877 17.56 -15.41 -13.61
C ALA A 877 18.17 -15.37 -12.19
N MET A 878 18.66 -14.23 -11.69
CA MET A 878 19.18 -14.14 -10.32
C MET A 878 18.08 -14.46 -9.31
N THR A 879 18.35 -15.46 -8.47
CA THR A 879 17.40 -15.99 -7.49
C THR A 879 17.16 -15.07 -6.30
N ASP A 880 18.00 -14.05 -6.07
CA ASP A 880 17.82 -13.09 -4.97
C ASP A 880 18.28 -11.66 -5.36
N PRO A 881 17.35 -10.71 -5.56
CA PRO A 881 17.67 -9.31 -5.85
C PRO A 881 18.35 -8.59 -4.67
N LYS A 882 18.28 -9.12 -3.44
CA LYS A 882 18.89 -8.52 -2.25
C LYS A 882 20.40 -8.71 -2.15
N ASN A 883 20.99 -9.50 -3.06
CA ASN A 883 22.42 -9.73 -3.13
C ASN A 883 22.98 -9.35 -4.52
N PRO A 884 22.99 -8.05 -4.86
CA PRO A 884 23.45 -7.62 -6.18
C PRO A 884 24.95 -7.87 -6.34
N ARG A 885 25.34 -8.28 -7.54
CA ARG A 885 26.76 -8.43 -7.93
C ARG A 885 27.37 -7.12 -8.44
N THR A 886 26.52 -6.13 -8.67
CA THR A 886 26.86 -4.80 -9.16
C THR A 886 26.90 -3.80 -8.02
N MET A 887 27.55 -2.67 -8.24
CA MET A 887 27.57 -1.54 -7.31
C MET A 887 27.60 -0.21 -8.04
N GLY A 888 27.06 0.83 -7.40
CA GLY A 888 27.10 2.19 -7.91
C GLY A 888 26.33 2.38 -9.22
N THR A 889 25.38 1.51 -9.56
CA THR A 889 24.59 1.64 -10.78
C THR A 889 23.76 2.92 -10.69
N ILE A 890 24.09 3.88 -11.56
CA ILE A 890 23.33 5.12 -11.69
C ILE A 890 22.16 4.90 -12.65
N ALA A 891 21.03 5.53 -12.37
CA ALA A 891 19.85 5.45 -13.24
C ALA A 891 19.05 6.75 -13.19
N ARG A 892 18.18 6.92 -14.19
CA ARG A 892 17.20 8.00 -14.26
C ARG A 892 15.79 7.49 -14.54
N PHE A 893 14.81 8.19 -14.02
CA PHE A 893 13.39 7.98 -14.29
C PHE A 893 12.75 9.30 -14.69
N SER A 894 12.02 9.30 -15.79
CA SER A 894 11.40 10.50 -16.37
C SER A 894 9.90 10.32 -16.50
N GLY A 895 9.15 11.36 -16.15
CA GLY A 895 7.75 11.50 -16.50
C GLY A 895 7.54 12.53 -17.62
N VAL A 896 6.47 13.32 -17.55
CA VAL A 896 6.06 14.25 -18.62
C VAL A 896 5.87 15.65 -18.06
N ASP A 897 6.50 16.63 -18.70
CA ASP A 897 6.21 18.05 -18.47
C ASP A 897 4.82 18.37 -19.04
N VAL A 898 3.86 18.62 -18.15
CA VAL A 898 2.47 18.90 -18.54
C VAL A 898 2.30 20.23 -19.26
N ARG A 899 3.20 21.20 -19.04
CA ARG A 899 3.16 22.52 -19.70
C ARG A 899 3.68 22.43 -21.13
N LEU A 900 4.82 21.75 -21.30
CA LEU A 900 5.50 21.63 -22.58
C LEU A 900 5.04 20.42 -23.40
N GLN A 901 4.25 19.53 -22.79
CA GLN A 901 3.79 18.26 -23.38
C GLN A 901 4.94 17.42 -23.97
N MET A 902 6.06 17.36 -23.24
CA MET A 902 7.26 16.60 -23.62
C MET A 902 7.78 15.77 -22.45
N SER A 903 8.68 14.82 -22.72
CA SER A 903 9.37 14.09 -21.65
C SER A 903 10.15 15.06 -20.78
N MET A 904 10.23 14.80 -19.48
CA MET A 904 11.16 15.53 -18.61
C MET A 904 12.63 15.36 -19.06
N ASP A 905 12.94 14.29 -19.82
CA ASP A 905 14.24 14.10 -20.46
C ASP A 905 14.65 15.24 -21.40
N ASP A 906 13.66 15.84 -22.08
CA ASP A 906 13.85 16.85 -23.11
C ASP A 906 13.80 18.28 -22.55
N VAL A 907 13.49 18.44 -21.25
CA VAL A 907 13.43 19.75 -20.61
C VAL A 907 14.84 20.32 -20.49
N GLU A 908 15.02 21.55 -20.99
CA GLU A 908 16.30 22.26 -20.92
C GLU A 908 16.61 22.70 -19.48
N ILE A 909 17.88 22.63 -19.08
CA ILE A 909 18.33 23.07 -17.75
C ILE A 909 17.95 24.53 -17.47
N SER A 910 17.96 25.39 -18.49
CA SER A 910 17.60 26.80 -18.37
C SER A 910 16.15 27.03 -17.89
N GLU A 911 15.27 26.04 -18.09
CA GLU A 911 13.87 26.07 -17.62
C GLU A 911 13.72 25.73 -16.13
N LEU A 912 14.82 25.34 -15.47
CA LEU A 912 14.88 24.86 -14.09
C LEU A 912 15.66 25.80 -13.17
N ILE A 913 16.05 26.97 -13.67
CA ILE A 913 16.78 28.01 -12.95
C ILE A 913 16.07 29.36 -13.06
N ASN A 914 16.47 30.34 -12.24
CA ASN A 914 15.88 31.67 -12.28
C ASN A 914 16.59 32.53 -13.32
N ALA A 915 15.98 32.67 -14.50
CA ALA A 915 16.56 33.41 -15.64
C ALA A 915 17.04 34.82 -15.27
N LYS A 916 16.34 35.54 -14.37
CA LYS A 916 16.77 36.86 -13.89
C LYS A 916 18.09 36.81 -13.12
N ALA A 917 18.26 35.83 -12.23
CA ALA A 917 19.50 35.61 -11.50
C ALA A 917 20.63 35.21 -12.46
N ALA A 918 20.35 34.26 -13.36
CA ALA A 918 21.29 33.80 -14.38
C ALA A 918 21.80 34.94 -15.28
N HIS A 919 20.92 35.86 -15.69
CA HIS A 919 21.30 37.01 -16.53
C HIS A 919 22.16 38.03 -15.77
N ALA A 920 21.88 38.28 -14.49
CA ALA A 920 22.70 39.14 -13.64
C ALA A 920 24.10 38.54 -13.43
N GLN A 921 24.18 37.23 -13.17
CA GLN A 921 25.41 36.47 -13.02
C GLN A 921 26.25 36.48 -14.30
N ALA A 922 25.64 36.16 -15.45
CA ALA A 922 26.32 36.13 -16.75
C ALA A 922 26.96 37.50 -17.07
N ARG A 923 26.26 38.59 -16.76
CA ARG A 923 26.83 39.95 -16.88
C ARG A 923 28.04 40.15 -15.97
N GLN A 924 27.95 39.79 -14.70
CA GLN A 924 29.05 39.94 -13.74
C GLN A 924 30.29 39.12 -14.14
N LEU A 925 30.10 37.86 -14.57
CA LEU A 925 31.19 37.00 -15.04
C LEU A 925 31.80 37.53 -16.33
N SER A 926 30.98 38.03 -17.27
CA SER A 926 31.49 38.66 -18.49
C SER A 926 32.31 39.93 -18.20
N CYS A 927 31.93 40.73 -17.20
CA CYS A 927 32.69 41.90 -16.78
C CYS A 927 34.04 41.52 -16.15
N ASN A 928 34.11 40.42 -15.39
CA ASN A 928 35.34 39.96 -14.75
C ASN A 928 36.32 39.30 -15.75
N ALA A 929 35.82 38.71 -16.83
CA ALA A 929 36.65 38.07 -17.87
C ALA A 929 37.37 39.06 -18.80
N VAL A 930 36.99 40.35 -18.80
CA VAL A 930 37.50 41.38 -19.75
C VAL A 930 38.64 42.23 -19.16
N ALA A 931 39.15 41.91 -17.98
CA ALA A 931 40.40 42.49 -17.50
C ALA A 931 41.60 41.60 -17.94
N PRO A 932 42.30 41.91 -19.04
CA PRO A 932 43.55 41.21 -19.36
C PRO A 932 44.56 41.55 -18.25
N GLN A 933 44.78 40.62 -17.32
CA GLN A 933 45.99 40.65 -16.52
C GLN A 933 47.14 40.27 -17.46
N GLU A 934 47.84 41.28 -18.00
CA GLU A 934 49.21 41.14 -18.46
C GLU A 934 50.06 40.63 -17.27
N LYS A 935 50.15 39.31 -17.10
CA LYS A 935 51.13 38.69 -16.20
C LYS A 935 52.29 38.20 -17.04
N GLU A 936 53.43 38.85 -16.83
CA GLU A 936 54.74 38.44 -17.34
C GLU A 936 55.01 36.95 -17.04
N PRO A 937 55.72 36.23 -17.94
CA PRO A 937 55.98 34.81 -17.80
C PRO A 937 56.97 34.55 -16.66
N CYS A 938 56.46 34.05 -15.52
CA CYS A 938 57.26 33.58 -14.41
C CYS A 938 57.83 32.19 -14.73
N SER A 939 59.15 32.09 -14.87
CA SER A 939 59.89 30.85 -15.06
C SER A 939 59.84 29.95 -13.81
N LEU A 940 59.36 28.72 -13.97
CA LEU A 940 59.35 27.69 -12.94
C LEU A 940 60.74 27.03 -12.80
N PRO A 941 61.23 26.76 -11.57
CA PRO A 941 62.45 25.98 -11.37
C PRO A 941 62.16 24.48 -11.46
N LYS A 942 63.05 23.74 -12.14
CA LYS A 942 63.08 22.27 -12.17
C LYS A 942 63.52 21.73 -10.80
N VAL A 943 62.78 20.78 -10.25
CA VAL A 943 63.14 20.04 -9.03
C VAL A 943 63.48 18.60 -9.40
N HIS A 944 64.61 18.14 -8.84
CA HIS A 944 65.15 16.77 -8.88
C HIS A 944 64.58 15.91 -7.76
#